data_AF-A0A9Y3VZC5-F1
#
_entry.id   AF-A0A9Y3VZC5-F1
#
_cell.length_a   1.000
_cell.length_b   1.000
_cell.length_c   1.000
_cell.angle_alpha   90.00
_cell.angle_beta   90.00
_cell.angle_gamma   90.00
#
_symmetry.space_group_name_H-M   'P 1'
#
loop_
_entity.id
_entity.type
_entity.pdbx_description
1 polymer ?
#
loop_
_entity_poly.entity_id
_entity_poly.type
_entity_poly.pdbx_seq_one_letter_code
_entity_poly.pdbx_strand_id
1 'polypeptide(L)'
;MENLHSTAAAGGGEAEIRSEVSSLKENCDTDPVFCFFVHEGEEDENEERSNKGSSGEDVSGNMSVNVSDELTKYPCQRQTETLIDRLQLQDKLQQKFSPEDFLQIRPPVTRHHVTSEKHLAHMFVRRLMTLDCRARYIPVRADSPEGTEPKPRPVTDIPEKDYSDWEVFLNTSVDTEQTRVHPMDVQMAVFHCSDSFLKQTMVTKLSQCQYALPLLVPDPVTMEMECPLWTFRQITKTWTATQIKDGSPIVTMKSVPVCKAQTPLVSFFRLGSLSVSKSQLMNALINDRHSTFFHRNCPGSTRSRHLMDGVAEIAWYCPAGKPTDAFRDCMAFCNLHGDALQIEKQRDILIKKSSINVFLVASLQKDEESRSLIAALFKSHKPLICLSDDDSCDALKTKKGKYKMGLKGRNQSDVSEELKKIIREVLSSLEESSVKPSFQLEALAELSGVRVDEKNISSVLQSYDEKWLEVLALKNKHDKSGLLLMKQTELQDLSHKLQSASFGLEHMFREMAHIYEAHRTTDGESRDADWCKYPELAAQLMISGHPVELMDGDAGHLPFTWISSLLEEVIQKLGDQRVFVLSVLDLQSSGKTSLLSSMFGLQPAVGAGRSTKGAFMQLLKVSEDMKTDVDYVLVVETEGLQASELDGNNTRYRDNELATFVIALGNVTLISIFGDNLLKIQDILQIVVQALMRMKKVQLSPRCVFVQDVPDVAAAEKNVDRKRRLQEHLDQMTKLAAEEELCDAERFSDVIEFDVQEDVKYCGQLWEGSPPMAAPNPAYSESLQEVKNTILSKASKSAGITLSQLRTKIQDLWNSLLSENFVFSFKNTLEVVMYRKLEVLARKQTSDLRSNMKTEDQLLSMTESGKHDEAGVSYLYQETN
;
A
#
# COMPACT_ATOMS: atom_id res chain seq x y z
N MET A 1 0.94 73.17 -6.13
CA MET A 1 1.25 72.31 -7.31
C MET A 1 2.66 71.82 -7.15
N GLU A 2 2.83 70.93 -6.16
CA GLU A 2 4.03 70.89 -5.33
C GLU A 2 4.55 69.47 -5.17
N ASN A 3 5.88 69.41 -5.21
CA ASN A 3 6.77 68.61 -4.37
C ASN A 3 6.68 67.09 -4.43
N LEU A 4 7.79 66.52 -4.91
CA LEU A 4 8.49 65.50 -4.15
C LEU A 4 9.56 66.19 -3.28
N HIS A 5 9.40 66.03 -1.96
CA HIS A 5 10.36 66.07 -0.85
C HIS A 5 9.88 64.91 0.04
N SER A 6 10.63 64.07 0.75
CA SER A 6 12.01 63.98 1.25
C SER A 6 12.02 62.60 1.95
N THR A 7 12.98 61.67 1.75
CA THR A 7 14.21 61.48 2.55
C THR A 7 14.06 61.86 4.04
N ALA A 8 14.57 61.17 5.07
CA ALA A 8 15.45 60.02 5.22
C ALA A 8 15.45 59.62 6.72
N ALA A 9 15.99 58.44 7.01
CA ALA A 9 16.88 58.08 8.13
C ALA A 9 16.59 58.61 9.56
N ALA A 10 16.53 57.68 10.53
CA ALA A 10 17.63 57.40 11.47
C ALA A 10 17.15 56.61 12.71
N GLY A 11 18.05 55.77 13.23
CA GLY A 11 18.26 55.64 14.68
C GLY A 11 17.35 54.67 15.42
N GLY A 12 17.96 53.73 16.14
CA GLY A 12 17.27 52.75 16.95
C GLY A 12 16.72 53.30 18.26
N GLY A 13 15.99 52.44 18.96
CA GLY A 13 15.46 52.72 20.28
C GLY A 13 14.27 51.82 20.56
N GLU A 14 14.48 50.84 21.44
CA GLU A 14 13.47 49.98 22.04
C GLU A 14 12.27 50.78 22.57
N ALA A 15 11.05 50.39 22.20
CA ALA A 15 9.82 50.39 23.00
C ALA A 15 8.60 50.27 22.07
N GLU A 16 7.53 49.66 22.59
CA GLU A 16 6.17 49.60 22.00
C GLU A 16 5.88 48.48 20.98
N ILE A 17 5.94 47.22 21.47
CA ILE A 17 4.88 46.24 21.21
C ILE A 17 4.37 45.79 22.58
N ARG A 18 3.59 46.66 23.23
CA ARG A 18 2.92 46.38 24.50
C ARG A 18 1.67 47.25 24.67
N SER A 19 0.77 47.28 23.69
CA SER A 19 -0.56 47.88 23.90
C SER A 19 -1.64 47.47 22.87
N GLU A 20 -1.78 46.19 22.54
CA GLU A 20 -3.02 45.68 21.92
C GLU A 20 -3.47 44.36 22.58
N VAL A 21 -3.35 44.30 23.92
CA VAL A 21 -3.98 43.26 24.76
C VAL A 21 -4.94 43.96 25.72
N SER A 22 -5.97 44.62 25.20
CA SER A 22 -7.07 45.14 26.02
C SER A 22 -8.27 45.66 25.20
N SER A 23 -8.78 44.89 24.23
CA SER A 23 -10.11 45.14 23.68
C SER A 23 -10.58 43.97 22.82
N LEU A 24 -11.02 42.89 23.48
CA LEU A 24 -11.96 41.87 22.96
C LEU A 24 -12.35 40.96 24.14
N LYS A 25 -12.83 41.60 25.22
CA LYS A 25 -13.74 40.96 26.18
C LYS A 25 -15.15 41.31 25.71
N GLU A 26 -16.06 40.33 25.82
CA GLU A 26 -17.50 40.40 25.56
C GLU A 26 -17.93 40.24 24.09
N ASN A 27 -18.12 39.00 23.66
CA ASN A 27 -19.43 38.46 23.24
C ASN A 27 -19.24 37.15 22.46
N CYS A 28 -19.42 36.01 23.13
CA CYS A 28 -19.79 34.74 22.49
C CYS A 28 -20.52 33.87 23.51
N ASP A 29 -21.83 34.06 23.59
CA ASP A 29 -22.76 33.06 24.13
C ASP A 29 -22.96 31.97 23.05
N THR A 30 -22.49 30.77 23.39
CA THR A 30 -23.09 29.43 23.25
C THR A 30 -23.84 29.03 21.97
N ASP A 31 -23.30 28.00 21.30
CA ASP A 31 -24.06 26.87 20.72
C ASP A 31 -23.27 25.56 20.99
N PRO A 32 -23.81 24.56 21.71
CA PRO A 32 -23.05 23.38 22.15
C PRO A 32 -23.42 22.12 21.35
N VAL A 33 -22.49 21.61 20.55
CA VAL A 33 -22.47 20.20 20.13
C VAL A 33 -21.03 19.73 20.18
N PHE A 34 -20.51 19.39 21.36
CA PHE A 34 -19.40 18.45 21.59
C PHE A 34 -19.11 18.42 23.11
N CYS A 35 -19.81 17.55 23.83
CA CYS A 35 -19.46 17.12 25.19
C CYS A 35 -20.28 15.85 25.51
N PHE A 36 -19.70 14.65 25.40
CA PHE A 36 -20.12 13.48 26.16
C PHE A 36 -18.95 12.49 26.30
N PHE A 37 -18.80 11.95 27.52
CA PHE A 37 -17.66 11.27 28.17
C PHE A 37 -16.84 12.28 28.98
N VAL A 38 -17.02 12.45 30.30
CA VAL A 38 -16.84 11.47 31.39
C VAL A 38 -17.57 11.97 32.66
N HIS A 39 -18.38 11.13 33.32
CA HIS A 39 -18.37 10.84 34.78
C HIS A 39 -19.66 10.12 35.24
N GLU A 40 -19.49 8.91 35.78
CA GLU A 40 -20.46 8.24 36.67
C GLU A 40 -20.05 8.44 38.15
N GLY A 41 -21.05 8.53 39.04
CA GLY A 41 -20.99 8.67 40.50
C GLY A 41 -21.42 10.08 40.96
N GLU A 42 -22.38 10.34 41.87
CA GLU A 42 -23.11 9.58 42.91
C GLU A 42 -24.47 10.30 43.19
N GLU A 43 -25.46 9.55 43.70
CA GLU A 43 -26.55 9.89 44.69
C GLU A 43 -27.44 11.16 44.46
N ASP A 44 -28.78 11.19 44.60
CA ASP A 44 -29.68 10.61 45.62
C ASP A 44 -31.19 10.70 45.24
N GLU A 45 -31.96 9.78 45.83
CA GLU A 45 -33.35 9.81 46.36
C GLU A 45 -34.55 10.46 45.62
N ASN A 46 -35.56 9.65 45.22
CA ASN A 46 -36.81 9.43 45.99
C ASN A 46 -37.91 8.61 45.26
N GLU A 47 -38.48 7.64 46.00
CA GLU A 47 -39.87 7.11 46.05
C GLU A 47 -40.59 6.62 44.75
N GLU A 48 -41.33 5.50 44.67
CA GLU A 48 -42.03 4.71 45.68
C GLU A 48 -42.43 3.30 45.12
N ARG A 49 -42.24 2.26 45.96
CA ARG A 49 -43.07 1.05 46.23
C ARG A 49 -43.70 0.22 45.09
N SER A 50 -43.27 -1.05 45.02
CA SER A 50 -44.16 -2.19 45.34
C SER A 50 -43.36 -3.43 45.78
N ASN A 51 -43.95 -4.22 46.68
CA ASN A 51 -43.30 -5.09 47.65
C ASN A 51 -43.64 -6.59 47.41
N LYS A 52 -42.86 -7.50 48.04
CA LYS A 52 -42.91 -8.98 48.16
C LYS A 52 -41.83 -9.70 47.32
N GLY A 53 -40.85 -10.44 47.83
CA GLY A 53 -40.53 -10.96 49.16
C GLY A 53 -40.33 -12.48 49.13
N SER A 54 -39.10 -12.99 49.26
CA SER A 54 -38.71 -14.05 50.23
C SER A 54 -37.24 -14.51 50.06
N SER A 55 -36.46 -14.29 51.12
CA SER A 55 -35.45 -15.18 51.75
C SER A 55 -34.56 -16.14 50.91
N GLY A 56 -33.25 -16.01 51.12
CA GLY A 56 -32.48 -17.12 51.71
C GLY A 56 -31.29 -17.69 50.92
N GLU A 57 -30.10 -17.42 51.47
CA GLU A 57 -28.91 -18.29 51.55
C GLU A 57 -27.87 -18.31 50.41
N ASP A 58 -26.70 -17.77 50.78
CA ASP A 58 -25.38 -18.06 50.23
C ASP A 58 -25.04 -19.56 50.31
N VAL A 59 -24.65 -20.15 49.16
CA VAL A 59 -23.74 -21.30 49.14
C VAL A 59 -22.71 -21.08 48.04
N SER A 60 -21.47 -20.85 48.47
CA SER A 60 -20.26 -21.00 47.68
C SER A 60 -20.19 -22.41 47.08
N GLY A 61 -20.24 -22.51 45.76
CA GLY A 61 -20.05 -23.75 45.02
C GLY A 61 -19.22 -23.51 43.76
N ASN A 62 -17.94 -23.87 43.81
CA ASN A 62 -17.11 -24.06 42.64
C ASN A 62 -17.82 -25.04 41.69
N MET A 63 -18.26 -24.57 40.52
CA MET A 63 -18.65 -25.43 39.42
C MET A 63 -17.75 -25.09 38.23
N SER A 64 -16.62 -25.78 38.18
CA SER A 64 -15.88 -26.00 36.94
C SER A 64 -16.81 -26.75 35.98
N VAL A 65 -17.52 -26.00 35.14
CA VAL A 65 -18.26 -26.60 34.03
C VAL A 65 -17.21 -27.04 33.03
N ASN A 66 -16.92 -28.35 33.01
CA ASN A 66 -16.17 -28.99 31.95
C ASN A 66 -16.88 -28.68 30.63
N VAL A 67 -16.23 -27.87 29.79
CA VAL A 67 -16.66 -27.50 28.42
C VAL A 67 -16.58 -28.70 27.45
N SER A 68 -16.43 -29.92 27.97
CA SER A 68 -16.11 -31.11 27.17
C SER A 68 -17.32 -31.86 26.60
N ASP A 69 -18.54 -31.62 27.09
CA ASP A 69 -19.67 -32.54 26.82
C ASP A 69 -20.81 -31.99 25.93
N GLU A 70 -20.69 -30.79 25.33
CA GLU A 70 -21.61 -30.33 24.26
C GLU A 70 -20.99 -30.34 22.83
N LEU A 71 -19.78 -30.91 22.66
CA LEU A 71 -18.98 -30.87 21.43
C LEU A 71 -19.29 -31.94 20.36
N THR A 72 -20.49 -32.51 20.31
CA THR A 72 -20.80 -33.68 19.45
C THR A 72 -21.74 -33.42 18.26
N LYS A 73 -21.65 -32.28 17.56
CA LYS A 73 -22.58 -32.01 16.43
C LYS A 73 -22.09 -31.70 15.02
N TYR A 74 -20.79 -31.53 14.72
CA TYR A 74 -20.38 -31.31 13.31
C TYR A 74 -19.03 -31.95 12.92
N PRO A 75 -18.99 -32.86 11.91
CA PRO A 75 -17.74 -33.49 11.42
C PRO A 75 -16.72 -32.51 10.84
N CYS A 76 -17.18 -31.36 10.30
CA CYS A 76 -16.34 -30.32 9.69
C CYS A 76 -15.40 -29.67 10.73
N GLN A 77 -15.88 -29.47 11.96
CA GLN A 77 -15.17 -28.76 13.02
C GLN A 77 -13.91 -29.50 13.47
N ARG A 78 -13.97 -30.84 13.59
CA ARG A 78 -12.80 -31.67 13.94
C ARG A 78 -11.70 -31.64 12.88
N GLN A 79 -12.07 -31.54 11.60
CA GLN A 79 -11.11 -31.47 10.49
C GLN A 79 -10.39 -30.12 10.49
N THR A 80 -11.11 -29.03 10.77
CA THR A 80 -10.52 -27.70 10.95
C THR A 80 -9.59 -27.65 12.16
N GLU A 81 -10.01 -28.16 13.32
CA GLU A 81 -9.16 -28.22 14.53
C GLU A 81 -7.87 -29.01 14.26
N THR A 82 -7.97 -30.17 13.61
CA THR A 82 -6.80 -30.97 13.22
C THR A 82 -5.83 -30.19 12.32
N LEU A 83 -6.35 -29.39 11.37
CA LEU A 83 -5.51 -28.55 10.52
C LEU A 83 -4.81 -27.44 11.31
N ILE A 84 -5.55 -26.75 12.17
CA ILE A 84 -5.01 -25.69 13.03
C ILE A 84 -3.92 -26.26 13.94
N ASP A 85 -4.11 -27.47 14.47
CA ASP A 85 -3.12 -28.16 15.29
C ASP A 85 -1.84 -28.49 14.52
N ARG A 86 -1.98 -29.02 13.32
CA ARG A 86 -0.86 -29.36 12.42
C ARG A 86 -0.01 -28.14 12.05
N LEU A 87 -0.67 -26.98 11.89
CA LEU A 87 -0.02 -25.70 11.59
C LEU A 87 0.45 -24.95 12.85
N GLN A 88 0.22 -25.48 14.06
CA GLN A 88 0.51 -24.83 15.35
C GLN A 88 -0.13 -23.44 15.50
N LEU A 89 -1.41 -23.34 15.18
CA LEU A 89 -2.17 -22.08 15.20
C LEU A 89 -3.24 -22.03 16.31
N GLN A 90 -3.21 -22.94 17.29
CA GLN A 90 -4.26 -23.06 18.32
C GLN A 90 -4.48 -21.75 19.09
N ASP A 91 -3.39 -21.18 19.59
CA ASP A 91 -3.41 -19.95 20.38
C ASP A 91 -3.87 -18.74 19.53
N LYS A 92 -3.67 -18.82 18.21
CA LYS A 92 -3.93 -17.73 17.27
C LYS A 92 -5.40 -17.59 16.83
N LEU A 93 -6.24 -18.58 17.14
CA LEU A 93 -7.69 -18.44 17.01
C LEU A 93 -8.27 -17.43 18.03
N GLN A 94 -7.64 -17.30 19.20
CA GLN A 94 -8.01 -16.32 20.22
C GLN A 94 -7.12 -15.07 20.16
N GLN A 95 -5.80 -15.25 20.07
CA GLN A 95 -4.82 -14.17 19.92
C GLN A 95 -4.41 -14.01 18.47
N LYS A 96 -5.21 -13.26 17.70
CA LYS A 96 -5.01 -13.13 16.26
C LYS A 96 -3.60 -12.64 15.91
N PHE A 97 -3.07 -13.15 14.80
CA PHE A 97 -1.89 -12.59 14.17
C PHE A 97 -2.13 -11.13 13.80
N SER A 98 -1.19 -10.28 14.18
CA SER A 98 -1.11 -8.90 13.73
C SER A 98 0.00 -8.76 12.68
N PRO A 99 0.07 -7.64 11.93
CA PRO A 99 1.23 -7.35 11.09
C PRO A 99 2.56 -7.41 11.87
N GLU A 100 2.53 -7.03 13.14
CA GLU A 100 3.69 -6.97 14.05
C GLU A 100 4.41 -8.32 14.19
N ASP A 101 3.66 -9.43 14.21
CA ASP A 101 4.20 -10.79 14.29
C ASP A 101 5.15 -11.12 13.10
N PHE A 102 5.02 -10.38 12.00
CA PHE A 102 5.77 -10.57 10.77
C PHE A 102 6.75 -9.42 10.42
N LEU A 103 6.68 -8.30 11.15
CA LEU A 103 7.54 -7.11 11.00
C LEU A 103 8.89 -7.30 11.73
N GLN A 104 9.66 -8.30 11.32
CA GLN A 104 10.99 -8.56 11.87
C GLN A 104 12.03 -8.77 10.76
N ILE A 105 13.21 -8.19 10.94
CA ILE A 105 14.35 -8.43 10.05
C ILE A 105 14.96 -9.78 10.39
N ARG A 106 14.91 -10.69 9.42
CA ARG A 106 15.36 -12.08 9.53
C ARG A 106 16.28 -12.44 8.37
N PRO A 107 17.12 -13.49 8.50
CA PRO A 107 17.98 -13.98 7.44
C PRO A 107 17.19 -14.29 6.15
N PRO A 108 17.78 -14.06 4.97
CA PRO A 108 17.09 -14.26 3.69
C PRO A 108 16.60 -15.71 3.53
N VAL A 109 15.36 -15.87 3.04
CA VAL A 109 14.80 -17.20 2.75
C VAL A 109 15.22 -17.60 1.34
N THR A 110 15.96 -18.71 1.23
CA THR A 110 16.38 -19.24 -0.06
C THR A 110 15.21 -19.83 -0.86
N ARG A 111 15.33 -19.82 -2.19
CA ARG A 111 14.33 -20.36 -3.13
C ARG A 111 13.95 -21.82 -2.83
N HIS A 112 14.94 -22.63 -2.44
CA HIS A 112 14.78 -24.06 -2.15
C HIS A 112 14.61 -24.35 -0.66
N HIS A 113 14.30 -23.33 0.16
CA HIS A 113 14.06 -23.54 1.58
C HIS A 113 12.86 -24.48 1.77
N VAL A 114 13.14 -25.69 2.25
CA VAL A 114 12.13 -26.67 2.59
C VAL A 114 11.75 -26.48 4.06
N THR A 115 10.49 -26.10 4.30
CA THR A 115 9.97 -25.81 5.64
C THR A 115 9.32 -27.06 6.27
N SER A 116 9.16 -27.08 7.59
CA SER A 116 8.28 -28.05 8.25
C SER A 116 6.83 -27.58 8.17
N GLU A 117 5.88 -28.50 8.26
CA GLU A 117 4.44 -28.19 8.20
C GLU A 117 4.02 -27.17 9.29
N LYS A 118 4.61 -27.30 10.48
CA LYS A 118 4.43 -26.37 11.62
C LYS A 118 4.77 -24.90 11.31
N HIS A 119 5.73 -24.65 10.42
CA HIS A 119 6.17 -23.30 10.06
C HIS A 119 5.56 -22.81 8.74
N LEU A 120 4.67 -23.60 8.13
CA LEU A 120 4.14 -23.34 6.79
C LEU A 120 3.30 -22.05 6.74
N ALA A 121 2.47 -21.82 7.76
CA ALA A 121 1.66 -20.60 7.91
C ALA A 121 2.54 -19.34 7.96
N HIS A 122 3.56 -19.36 8.81
CA HIS A 122 4.50 -18.24 8.95
C HIS A 122 5.30 -17.99 7.65
N MET A 123 5.75 -19.06 7.00
CA MET A 123 6.47 -18.96 5.73
C MET A 123 5.58 -18.42 4.59
N PHE A 124 4.31 -18.82 4.56
CA PHE A 124 3.32 -18.31 3.61
C PHE A 124 3.17 -16.80 3.73
N VAL A 125 2.89 -16.30 4.94
CA VAL A 125 2.76 -14.85 5.19
C VAL A 125 4.04 -14.13 4.82
N ARG A 126 5.20 -14.62 5.27
CA ARG A 126 6.50 -13.99 5.01
C ARG A 126 6.79 -13.83 3.51
N ARG A 127 6.56 -14.88 2.72
CA ARG A 127 6.76 -14.84 1.27
C ARG A 127 5.76 -13.90 0.58
N LEU A 128 4.50 -13.93 1.02
CA LEU A 128 3.44 -13.07 0.49
C LEU A 128 3.75 -11.58 0.74
N MET A 129 4.20 -11.22 1.95
CA MET A 129 4.57 -9.85 2.29
C MET A 129 5.70 -9.31 1.43
N THR A 130 6.61 -10.20 1.00
CA THR A 130 7.73 -9.87 0.09
C THR A 130 7.38 -9.96 -1.41
N LEU A 131 6.10 -10.07 -1.76
CA LEU A 131 5.62 -10.24 -3.15
C LEU A 131 6.27 -11.41 -3.91
N ASP A 132 6.62 -12.47 -3.18
CA ASP A 132 7.02 -13.73 -3.82
C ASP A 132 5.76 -14.42 -4.36
N CYS A 133 5.55 -14.37 -5.68
CA CYS A 133 4.46 -15.03 -6.38
C CYS A 133 4.56 -16.58 -6.35
N ARG A 134 5.47 -17.14 -5.55
CA ARG A 134 5.56 -18.57 -5.22
C ARG A 134 5.10 -18.85 -3.79
N ALA A 135 4.59 -17.86 -3.06
CA ALA A 135 4.09 -18.02 -1.69
C ALA A 135 3.05 -19.16 -1.58
N ARG A 136 2.25 -19.40 -2.63
CA ARG A 136 1.26 -20.49 -2.70
C ARG A 136 1.88 -21.90 -2.81
N TYR A 137 3.15 -22.02 -3.18
CA TYR A 137 3.77 -23.32 -3.54
C TYR A 137 5.04 -23.57 -2.72
N ILE A 138 4.89 -23.57 -1.40
CA ILE A 138 6.01 -23.77 -0.47
C ILE A 138 6.34 -25.27 -0.35
N PRO A 139 7.60 -25.69 -0.61
CA PRO A 139 8.03 -27.06 -0.38
C PRO A 139 8.04 -27.40 1.11
N VAL A 140 7.44 -28.54 1.48
CA VAL A 140 7.37 -29.05 2.86
C VAL A 140 8.21 -30.31 2.98
N ARG A 141 8.99 -30.45 4.06
CA ARG A 141 9.76 -31.66 4.36
C ARG A 141 8.76 -32.77 4.69
N ALA A 142 8.90 -33.94 4.07
CA ALA A 142 8.26 -35.13 4.59
C ALA A 142 8.96 -35.48 5.92
N ASP A 143 8.20 -35.59 7.00
CA ASP A 143 8.73 -36.03 8.30
C ASP A 143 9.18 -37.50 8.19
N SER A 144 10.37 -37.71 7.64
CA SER A 144 11.13 -38.94 7.77
C SER A 144 12.35 -38.64 8.62
N PRO A 145 12.68 -39.48 9.62
CA PRO A 145 13.88 -39.29 10.42
C PRO A 145 15.11 -39.26 9.51
N GLU A 146 15.99 -38.28 9.73
CA GLU A 146 17.17 -38.00 8.92
C GLU A 146 17.95 -39.27 8.56
N GLY A 147 18.23 -39.47 7.26
CA GLY A 147 19.30 -40.39 6.83
C GLY A 147 18.92 -41.55 5.91
N THR A 148 17.75 -41.58 5.29
CA THR A 148 17.50 -42.53 4.19
C THR A 148 16.89 -41.80 3.01
N GLU A 149 17.65 -41.58 1.93
CA GLU A 149 17.03 -41.42 0.62
C GLU A 149 16.03 -42.56 0.42
N PRO A 150 14.85 -42.34 -0.19
CA PRO A 150 13.97 -43.44 -0.52
C PRO A 150 14.65 -44.28 -1.61
N LYS A 151 15.51 -45.22 -1.20
CA LYS A 151 15.94 -46.28 -2.08
C LYS A 151 14.67 -47.07 -2.42
N PRO A 152 14.34 -47.26 -3.71
CA PRO A 152 13.36 -48.27 -4.05
C PRO A 152 13.81 -49.56 -3.37
N ARG A 153 12.91 -50.18 -2.59
CA ARG A 153 13.22 -51.44 -1.89
C ARG A 153 13.80 -52.43 -2.91
N PRO A 154 14.79 -53.27 -2.54
CA PRO A 154 15.28 -54.28 -3.48
C PRO A 154 14.08 -55.14 -3.86
N VAL A 155 13.80 -55.21 -5.16
CA VAL A 155 12.86 -56.19 -5.70
C VAL A 155 13.45 -57.54 -5.33
N THR A 156 12.81 -58.25 -4.40
CA THR A 156 13.06 -59.69 -4.24
C THR A 156 12.61 -60.33 -5.54
N ASP A 157 13.53 -60.97 -6.27
CA ASP A 157 13.22 -61.76 -7.45
C ASP A 157 12.16 -62.82 -7.08
N ILE A 158 10.92 -62.59 -7.51
CA ILE A 158 9.83 -63.55 -7.35
C ILE A 158 9.99 -64.59 -8.47
N PRO A 159 10.00 -65.90 -8.18
CA PRO A 159 10.14 -66.92 -9.22
C PRO A 159 8.95 -66.84 -10.19
N GLU A 160 9.24 -66.88 -11.49
CA GLU A 160 8.24 -66.91 -12.57
C GLU A 160 7.28 -68.11 -12.39
N LYS A 161 6.12 -67.87 -11.76
CA LYS A 161 4.85 -68.58 -11.92
C LYS A 161 3.82 -68.03 -10.93
N ASP A 162 3.01 -67.09 -11.39
CA ASP A 162 1.54 -67.16 -11.36
C ASP A 162 0.93 -65.78 -11.63
N TYR A 163 -0.22 -65.77 -12.29
CA TYR A 163 -0.99 -64.60 -12.72
C TYR A 163 -1.53 -63.70 -11.57
N SER A 164 -1.01 -63.83 -10.35
CA SER A 164 -1.38 -63.04 -9.16
C SER A 164 -0.59 -61.73 -9.00
N ASP A 165 0.50 -61.54 -9.75
CA ASP A 165 1.38 -60.37 -9.61
C ASP A 165 0.72 -59.06 -10.07
N TRP A 166 -0.23 -59.15 -11.02
CA TRP A 166 -1.07 -58.03 -11.46
C TRP A 166 -2.02 -57.54 -10.36
N GLU A 167 -2.61 -58.47 -9.59
CA GLU A 167 -3.50 -58.10 -8.50
C GLU A 167 -2.73 -57.50 -7.33
N VAL A 168 -1.51 -57.97 -7.04
CA VAL A 168 -0.64 -57.36 -6.03
C VAL A 168 -0.23 -55.95 -6.48
N PHE A 169 0.14 -55.73 -7.75
CA PHE A 169 0.44 -54.40 -8.28
C PHE A 169 -0.76 -53.42 -8.15
N LEU A 170 -1.99 -53.89 -8.41
CA LEU A 170 -3.21 -53.09 -8.25
C LEU A 170 -3.60 -52.85 -6.79
N ASN A 171 -3.34 -53.82 -5.90
CA ASN A 171 -3.78 -53.79 -4.50
C ASN A 171 -2.72 -53.21 -3.55
N THR A 172 -1.50 -52.96 -4.01
CA THR A 172 -0.48 -52.26 -3.22
C THR A 172 -0.74 -50.75 -3.27
N SER A 173 -1.88 -50.29 -2.74
CA SER A 173 -2.05 -48.88 -2.38
C SER A 173 -1.30 -48.64 -1.09
N VAL A 174 -0.17 -47.95 -1.18
CA VAL A 174 0.58 -47.46 -0.03
C VAL A 174 -0.23 -46.33 0.61
N ASP A 175 -1.23 -46.65 1.43
CA ASP A 175 -1.95 -45.68 2.28
C ASP A 175 -1.08 -45.30 3.50
N THR A 176 0.15 -44.83 3.27
CA THR A 176 1.07 -44.38 4.32
C THR A 176 1.79 -43.08 3.98
N GLU A 177 1.08 -42.10 3.41
CA GLU A 177 1.51 -40.70 3.50
C GLU A 177 0.47 -39.91 4.28
N GLN A 178 0.88 -39.26 5.38
CA GLN A 178 0.10 -38.17 5.97
C GLN A 178 -0.30 -37.22 4.83
N THR A 179 -1.60 -37.06 4.60
CA THR A 179 -2.10 -36.24 3.50
C THR A 179 -1.61 -34.80 3.69
N ARG A 180 -0.76 -34.35 2.77
CA ARG A 180 -0.21 -32.99 2.77
C ARG A 180 -1.34 -31.95 2.84
N VAL A 181 -1.11 -30.88 3.57
CA VAL A 181 -2.07 -29.76 3.66
C VAL A 181 -2.19 -29.07 2.31
N HIS A 182 -3.43 -28.83 1.86
CA HIS A 182 -3.68 -28.08 0.63
C HIS A 182 -3.27 -26.61 0.83
N PRO A 183 -2.54 -25.96 -0.10
CA PRO A 183 -2.09 -24.57 0.09
C PRO A 183 -3.20 -23.55 0.32
N MET A 184 -4.37 -23.73 -0.31
CA MET A 184 -5.57 -22.92 0.00
C MET A 184 -5.99 -23.05 1.47
N ASP A 185 -5.93 -24.25 2.05
CA ASP A 185 -6.29 -24.45 3.44
C ASP A 185 -5.30 -23.71 4.36
N VAL A 186 -4.02 -23.63 4.00
CA VAL A 186 -3.02 -22.78 4.70
C VAL A 186 -3.39 -21.30 4.58
N GLN A 187 -3.69 -20.82 3.36
CA GLN A 187 -4.09 -19.43 3.13
C GLN A 187 -5.31 -19.05 3.99
N MET A 188 -6.32 -19.91 4.03
CA MET A 188 -7.54 -19.67 4.80
C MET A 188 -7.32 -19.81 6.31
N ALA A 189 -6.52 -20.79 6.76
CA ALA A 189 -6.16 -20.92 8.18
C ALA A 189 -5.49 -19.65 8.69
N VAL A 190 -4.52 -19.12 7.94
CA VAL A 190 -3.90 -17.84 8.25
C VAL A 190 -4.93 -16.72 8.21
N PHE A 191 -5.76 -16.62 7.17
CA PHE A 191 -6.78 -15.58 7.07
C PHE A 191 -7.73 -15.54 8.29
N HIS A 192 -8.16 -16.70 8.79
CA HIS A 192 -9.01 -16.79 9.98
C HIS A 192 -8.27 -16.46 11.28
N CYS A 193 -6.98 -16.80 11.37
CA CYS A 193 -6.13 -16.50 12.52
C CYS A 193 -5.56 -15.07 12.50
N SER A 194 -5.89 -14.25 11.49
CA SER A 194 -5.38 -12.87 11.35
C SER A 194 -6.38 -11.83 11.85
N ASP A 195 -5.85 -10.75 12.41
CA ASP A 195 -6.61 -9.54 12.70
C ASP A 195 -7.04 -8.84 11.40
N SER A 196 -7.85 -7.78 11.53
CA SER A 196 -8.30 -7.04 10.35
C SER A 196 -7.10 -6.54 9.55
N PHE A 197 -6.17 -5.79 10.16
CA PHE A 197 -5.02 -5.19 9.48
C PHE A 197 -4.20 -6.17 8.65
N LEU A 198 -3.89 -7.34 9.20
CA LEU A 198 -3.17 -8.38 8.51
C LEU A 198 -4.02 -8.97 7.37
N LYS A 199 -5.33 -9.19 7.55
CA LYS A 199 -6.23 -9.63 6.46
C LYS A 199 -6.20 -8.66 5.27
N GLN A 200 -6.28 -7.35 5.50
CA GLN A 200 -6.21 -6.36 4.39
C GLN A 200 -4.85 -6.37 3.71
N THR A 201 -3.77 -6.45 4.48
CA THR A 201 -2.42 -6.57 3.90
C THR A 201 -2.31 -7.80 3.01
N MET A 202 -2.76 -8.96 3.51
CA MET A 202 -2.74 -10.22 2.76
C MET A 202 -3.52 -10.08 1.45
N VAL A 203 -4.74 -9.54 1.48
CA VAL A 203 -5.60 -9.38 0.31
C VAL A 203 -5.00 -8.39 -0.70
N THR A 204 -4.42 -7.28 -0.23
CA THR A 204 -3.66 -6.34 -1.07
C THR A 204 -2.48 -7.02 -1.77
N LYS A 205 -1.65 -7.78 -1.02
CA LYS A 205 -0.49 -8.50 -1.58
C LYS A 205 -0.91 -9.61 -2.55
N LEU A 206 -1.99 -10.36 -2.25
CA LEU A 206 -2.57 -11.34 -3.19
C LEU A 206 -2.98 -10.67 -4.51
N SER A 207 -3.60 -9.49 -4.45
CA SER A 207 -4.01 -8.75 -5.65
C SER A 207 -2.83 -8.28 -6.49
N GLN A 208 -1.73 -7.86 -5.85
CA GLN A 208 -0.48 -7.48 -6.52
C GLN A 208 0.18 -8.68 -7.22
N CYS A 209 0.10 -9.86 -6.61
CA CYS A 209 0.49 -11.14 -7.20
C CYS A 209 -0.52 -11.70 -8.23
N GLN A 210 -1.52 -10.93 -8.68
CA GLN A 210 -2.52 -11.36 -9.68
C GLN A 210 -3.31 -12.61 -9.31
N TYR A 211 -3.46 -12.85 -8.00
CA TYR A 211 -4.23 -13.93 -7.44
C TYR A 211 -5.69 -13.55 -7.20
N ALA A 212 -6.54 -14.57 -7.16
CA ALA A 212 -7.92 -14.41 -6.73
C ALA A 212 -8.00 -14.08 -5.23
N LEU A 213 -9.01 -13.29 -4.87
CA LEU A 213 -9.19 -12.72 -3.53
C LEU A 213 -10.41 -13.35 -2.84
N PRO A 214 -10.36 -13.60 -1.51
CA PRO A 214 -11.51 -14.14 -0.77
C PRO A 214 -12.70 -13.16 -0.79
N LEU A 215 -13.83 -13.59 -1.36
CA LEU A 215 -15.06 -12.78 -1.46
C LEU A 215 -16.12 -13.19 -0.43
N LEU A 216 -16.40 -14.49 -0.33
CA LEU A 216 -17.30 -15.06 0.67
C LEU A 216 -16.54 -16.13 1.44
N VAL A 217 -16.41 -15.94 2.74
CA VAL A 217 -15.60 -16.78 3.62
C VAL A 217 -16.49 -17.33 4.73
N PRO A 218 -16.71 -18.65 4.81
CA PRO A 218 -17.48 -19.25 5.89
C PRO A 218 -16.65 -19.21 7.18
N ASP A 219 -17.25 -18.75 8.26
CA ASP A 219 -16.63 -18.83 9.57
C ASP A 219 -16.56 -20.30 10.01
N PRO A 220 -15.38 -20.80 10.41
CA PRO A 220 -15.17 -22.22 10.69
C PRO A 220 -15.92 -22.72 11.92
N VAL A 221 -16.39 -21.82 12.80
CA VAL A 221 -17.06 -22.17 14.06
C VAL A 221 -18.57 -21.95 13.95
N THR A 222 -18.96 -20.75 13.54
CA THR A 222 -20.36 -20.30 13.49
C THR A 222 -21.06 -20.66 12.18
N MET A 223 -20.30 -21.01 11.13
CA MET A 223 -20.80 -21.22 9.76
C MET A 223 -21.53 -19.99 9.18
N GLU A 224 -21.34 -18.81 9.80
CA GLU A 224 -21.80 -17.54 9.27
C GLU A 224 -20.96 -17.14 8.05
N MET A 225 -21.58 -16.39 7.14
CA MET A 225 -20.90 -15.89 5.95
C MET A 225 -20.28 -14.52 6.22
N GLU A 226 -18.96 -14.41 6.08
CA GLU A 226 -18.22 -13.16 6.10
C GLU A 226 -17.89 -12.71 4.67
N CYS A 227 -18.17 -11.45 4.35
CA CYS A 227 -17.62 -10.76 3.19
C CYS A 227 -16.61 -9.73 3.70
N PRO A 228 -15.29 -9.96 3.51
CA PRO A 228 -14.25 -9.10 4.05
C PRO A 228 -14.07 -7.83 3.18
N LEU A 229 -15.11 -6.99 3.10
CA LEU A 229 -15.18 -5.83 2.21
C LEU A 229 -14.07 -4.81 2.49
N TRP A 230 -13.72 -4.63 3.77
CA TRP A 230 -12.65 -3.72 4.19
C TRP A 230 -11.30 -4.05 3.55
N THR A 231 -11.04 -5.35 3.34
CA THR A 231 -9.79 -5.81 2.74
C THR A 231 -9.64 -5.40 1.27
N PHE A 232 -10.73 -5.07 0.58
CA PHE A 232 -10.73 -4.62 -0.82
C PHE A 232 -10.50 -3.11 -0.98
N ARG A 233 -10.59 -2.31 0.08
CA ARG A 233 -10.57 -0.84 0.02
C ARG A 233 -9.28 -0.26 -0.57
N GLN A 234 -8.14 -0.91 -0.30
CA GLN A 234 -6.82 -0.48 -0.81
C GLN A 234 -6.55 -0.94 -2.25
N ILE A 235 -7.43 -1.77 -2.83
CA ILE A 235 -7.17 -2.38 -4.13
C ILE A 235 -7.75 -1.52 -5.24
N THR A 236 -6.88 -1.00 -6.08
CA THR A 236 -7.25 -0.30 -7.32
C THR A 236 -6.88 -1.16 -8.52
N LYS A 237 -7.77 -1.21 -9.52
CA LYS A 237 -7.49 -1.84 -10.81
C LYS A 237 -7.57 -0.81 -11.91
N THR A 238 -6.65 -0.91 -12.85
CA THR A 238 -6.59 -0.09 -14.05
C THR A 238 -7.00 -0.92 -15.25
N TRP A 239 -7.74 -0.33 -16.18
CA TRP A 239 -8.06 -0.96 -17.46
C TRP A 239 -8.38 0.09 -18.51
N THR A 240 -8.29 -0.32 -19.76
CA THR A 240 -8.61 0.54 -20.90
C THR A 240 -10.01 0.24 -21.38
N ALA A 241 -10.88 1.26 -21.41
CA ALA A 241 -12.23 1.17 -21.94
C ALA A 241 -12.31 1.89 -23.29
N THR A 242 -12.87 1.22 -24.30
CA THR A 242 -13.09 1.81 -25.63
C THR A 242 -14.54 2.25 -25.77
N GLN A 243 -14.78 3.55 -25.89
CA GLN A 243 -16.10 4.11 -26.17
C GLN A 243 -16.16 4.59 -27.62
N ILE A 244 -17.28 4.34 -28.30
CA ILE A 244 -17.50 4.88 -29.66
C ILE A 244 -18.20 6.22 -29.50
N LYS A 245 -17.53 7.32 -29.86
CA LYS A 245 -18.12 8.66 -29.90
C LYS A 245 -17.96 9.19 -31.32
N ASP A 246 -19.07 9.61 -31.93
CA ASP A 246 -19.12 10.17 -33.29
C ASP A 246 -18.47 9.27 -34.38
N GLY A 247 -18.65 7.95 -34.26
CA GLY A 247 -18.09 6.97 -35.22
C GLY A 247 -16.60 6.68 -35.05
N SER A 248 -15.92 7.32 -34.09
CA SER A 248 -14.50 7.08 -33.77
C SER A 248 -14.32 6.35 -32.43
N PRO A 249 -13.41 5.36 -32.32
CA PRO A 249 -13.12 4.69 -31.05
C PRO A 249 -12.23 5.59 -30.18
N ILE A 250 -12.78 6.11 -29.08
CA ILE A 250 -12.03 6.81 -28.03
C ILE A 250 -11.60 5.77 -26.98
N VAL A 251 -10.29 5.66 -26.81
CA VAL A 251 -9.66 4.77 -25.84
C VAL A 251 -9.38 5.57 -24.56
N THR A 252 -10.04 5.22 -23.46
CA THR A 252 -9.87 5.92 -22.16
C THR A 252 -9.33 4.95 -21.12
N MET A 253 -8.23 5.31 -20.45
CA MET A 253 -7.74 4.55 -19.30
C MET A 253 -8.58 4.89 -18.06
N LYS A 254 -9.10 3.87 -17.39
CA LYS A 254 -9.82 3.98 -16.12
C LYS A 254 -8.97 3.38 -15.01
N SER A 255 -8.87 4.09 -13.89
CA SER A 255 -8.27 3.61 -12.65
C SER A 255 -9.33 3.74 -11.56
N VAL A 256 -9.79 2.62 -11.00
CA VAL A 256 -10.92 2.62 -10.06
C VAL A 256 -10.66 1.64 -8.91
N PRO A 257 -10.97 2.01 -7.66
CA PRO A 257 -11.02 1.07 -6.55
C PRO A 257 -11.98 -0.09 -6.85
N VAL A 258 -11.56 -1.33 -6.60
CA VAL A 258 -12.38 -2.52 -6.98
C VAL A 258 -13.71 -2.58 -6.24
N CYS A 259 -13.77 -2.02 -5.03
CA CYS A 259 -15.02 -1.91 -4.26
C CYS A 259 -16.10 -1.11 -5.01
N LYS A 260 -15.68 -0.08 -5.75
CA LYS A 260 -16.54 0.82 -6.53
C LYS A 260 -16.76 0.38 -7.97
N ALA A 261 -15.90 -0.50 -8.48
CA ALA A 261 -15.91 -0.90 -9.88
C ALA A 261 -17.21 -1.61 -10.27
N GLN A 262 -17.97 -1.00 -11.18
CA GLN A 262 -19.14 -1.62 -11.80
C GLN A 262 -18.71 -2.56 -12.92
N THR A 263 -18.74 -3.85 -12.65
CA THR A 263 -18.30 -4.89 -13.61
C THR A 263 -19.34 -5.99 -13.75
N PRO A 264 -19.51 -6.61 -14.93
CA PRO A 264 -20.31 -7.82 -15.03
C PRO A 264 -19.66 -8.95 -14.22
N LEU A 265 -20.46 -9.67 -13.43
CA LEU A 265 -19.99 -10.80 -12.62
C LEU A 265 -20.34 -12.13 -13.29
N VAL A 266 -19.32 -12.94 -13.57
CA VAL A 266 -19.45 -14.32 -14.07
C VAL A 266 -19.08 -15.30 -12.96
N SER A 267 -20.06 -16.05 -12.45
CA SER A 267 -19.81 -17.02 -11.36
C SER A 267 -19.80 -18.45 -11.87
N PHE A 268 -18.83 -19.22 -11.39
CA PHE A 268 -18.57 -20.59 -11.78
C PHE A 268 -18.88 -21.57 -10.64
N PHE A 269 -19.71 -22.56 -10.93
CA PHE A 269 -20.19 -23.58 -10.00
C PHE A 269 -19.81 -24.97 -10.49
N ARG A 270 -19.52 -25.87 -9.54
CA ARG A 270 -19.33 -27.30 -9.79
C ARG A 270 -20.47 -28.05 -9.14
N LEU A 271 -21.07 -28.99 -9.86
CA LEU A 271 -22.03 -29.95 -9.33
C LEU A 271 -21.41 -31.35 -9.41
N GLY A 272 -21.19 -31.97 -8.24
CA GLY A 272 -20.60 -33.29 -8.12
C GLY A 272 -19.09 -33.36 -8.42
N SER A 273 -18.64 -34.56 -8.77
CA SER A 273 -17.25 -34.86 -9.09
C SER A 273 -17.02 -34.88 -10.60
N LEU A 274 -16.09 -34.03 -11.05
CA LEU A 274 -15.77 -33.82 -12.47
C LEU A 274 -14.36 -34.32 -12.80
N SER A 275 -14.18 -34.79 -14.02
CA SER A 275 -12.86 -35.07 -14.58
C SER A 275 -12.11 -33.77 -14.89
N VAL A 276 -12.80 -32.76 -15.43
CA VAL A 276 -12.24 -31.43 -15.73
C VAL A 276 -12.19 -30.52 -14.50
N SER A 277 -11.09 -29.78 -14.33
CA SER A 277 -10.93 -28.79 -13.27
C SER A 277 -11.58 -27.46 -13.65
N LYS A 278 -12.60 -27.06 -12.89
CA LYS A 278 -13.29 -25.76 -13.02
C LYS A 278 -12.34 -24.57 -12.97
N SER A 279 -11.50 -24.52 -11.95
CA SER A 279 -10.58 -23.40 -11.73
C SER A 279 -9.47 -23.33 -12.80
N GLN A 280 -9.07 -24.47 -13.36
CA GLN A 280 -8.13 -24.49 -14.48
C GLN A 280 -8.74 -23.85 -15.74
N LEU A 281 -10.01 -24.16 -16.04
CA LEU A 281 -10.74 -23.51 -17.13
C LEU A 281 -10.86 -22.01 -16.88
N MET A 282 -11.15 -21.59 -15.65
CA MET A 282 -11.22 -20.16 -15.30
C MET A 282 -9.88 -19.44 -15.47
N ASN A 283 -8.76 -20.06 -15.08
CA ASN A 283 -7.43 -19.49 -15.31
C ASN A 283 -7.20 -19.26 -16.81
N ALA A 284 -7.51 -20.25 -17.66
CA ALA A 284 -7.39 -20.11 -19.11
C ALA A 284 -8.31 -19.02 -19.73
N LEU A 285 -9.41 -18.64 -19.06
CA LEU A 285 -10.28 -17.54 -19.49
C LEU A 285 -9.70 -16.17 -19.15
N ILE A 286 -9.05 -16.05 -17.99
CA ILE A 286 -8.55 -14.77 -17.46
C ILE A 286 -7.12 -14.49 -17.94
N ASN A 287 -6.21 -15.43 -17.72
CA ASN A 287 -4.79 -15.33 -18.06
C ASN A 287 -4.17 -16.73 -18.16
N ASP A 288 -3.75 -17.12 -19.37
CA ASP A 288 -3.11 -18.42 -19.62
C ASP A 288 -1.66 -18.50 -19.12
N ARG A 289 -1.04 -17.36 -18.84
CA ARG A 289 0.36 -17.27 -18.36
C ARG A 289 0.50 -17.40 -16.86
N HIS A 290 -0.59 -17.26 -16.10
CA HIS A 290 -0.56 -17.27 -14.64
C HIS A 290 -1.81 -17.91 -14.04
N SER A 291 -1.62 -18.74 -13.02
CA SER A 291 -2.73 -19.39 -12.31
C SER A 291 -3.32 -18.49 -11.21
N THR A 292 -4.31 -17.68 -11.59
CA THR A 292 -5.03 -16.77 -10.69
C THR A 292 -5.78 -17.50 -9.57
N PHE A 293 -6.52 -18.57 -9.90
CA PHE A 293 -7.20 -19.45 -8.95
C PHE A 293 -6.40 -20.74 -8.71
N PHE A 294 -6.53 -21.32 -7.50
CA PHE A 294 -6.03 -22.66 -7.23
C PHE A 294 -6.76 -23.70 -8.08
N HIS A 295 -6.02 -24.63 -8.69
CA HIS A 295 -6.59 -25.74 -9.46
C HIS A 295 -5.99 -27.09 -9.07
N ARG A 296 -6.62 -28.18 -9.54
CA ARG A 296 -6.29 -29.56 -9.14
C ARG A 296 -4.85 -29.97 -9.45
N ASN A 297 -4.23 -29.35 -10.45
CA ASN A 297 -2.87 -29.68 -10.92
C ASN A 297 -1.81 -28.71 -10.39
N CYS A 298 -2.16 -27.77 -9.50
CA CYS A 298 -1.16 -26.94 -8.82
C CYS A 298 -0.23 -27.81 -7.94
N PRO A 299 1.04 -27.41 -7.78
CA PRO A 299 1.93 -28.03 -6.79
C PRO A 299 1.31 -27.99 -5.38
N GLY A 300 1.33 -29.12 -4.68
CA GLY A 300 0.78 -29.23 -3.32
C GLY A 300 -0.74 -29.42 -3.25
N SER A 301 -1.47 -29.41 -4.37
CA SER A 301 -2.91 -29.70 -4.37
C SER A 301 -3.18 -31.14 -3.92
N THR A 302 -4.08 -31.28 -2.94
CA THR A 302 -4.51 -32.57 -2.41
C THR A 302 -6.04 -32.72 -2.45
N ARG A 303 -6.52 -33.96 -2.23
CA ARG A 303 -7.96 -34.25 -2.11
C ARG A 303 -8.55 -33.87 -0.75
N SER A 304 -7.71 -33.78 0.28
CA SER A 304 -8.11 -33.36 1.62
C SER A 304 -8.39 -31.85 1.63
N ARG A 305 -9.61 -31.49 2.01
CA ARG A 305 -10.10 -30.11 2.06
C ARG A 305 -10.63 -29.84 3.46
N HIS A 306 -10.13 -28.81 4.11
CA HIS A 306 -10.51 -28.51 5.49
C HIS A 306 -11.19 -27.14 5.62
N LEU A 307 -10.71 -26.14 4.86
CA LEU A 307 -11.19 -24.75 4.92
C LEU A 307 -11.57 -24.19 3.54
N MET A 308 -11.22 -24.87 2.45
CA MET A 308 -11.51 -24.38 1.10
C MET A 308 -12.96 -24.55 0.64
N ASP A 309 -13.68 -25.58 1.10
CA ASP A 309 -15.04 -25.83 0.61
C ASP A 309 -16.00 -24.76 1.15
N GLY A 310 -16.75 -24.11 0.25
CA GLY A 310 -17.66 -23.01 0.59
C GLY A 310 -17.04 -21.62 0.50
N VAL A 311 -15.72 -21.51 0.33
CA VAL A 311 -15.06 -20.23 0.03
C VAL A 311 -15.35 -19.84 -1.42
N ALA A 312 -15.79 -18.59 -1.62
CA ALA A 312 -15.86 -17.99 -2.95
C ALA A 312 -14.70 -17.01 -3.13
N GLU A 313 -13.90 -17.18 -4.20
CA GLU A 313 -12.87 -16.21 -4.57
C GLU A 313 -13.30 -15.37 -5.77
N ILE A 314 -12.79 -14.14 -5.89
CA ILE A 314 -13.04 -13.23 -7.02
C ILE A 314 -11.73 -12.76 -7.67
N ALA A 315 -11.73 -12.63 -8.99
CA ALA A 315 -10.65 -12.01 -9.76
C ALA A 315 -11.24 -11.16 -10.89
N TRP A 316 -10.44 -10.22 -11.42
CA TRP A 316 -10.87 -9.33 -12.50
C TRP A 316 -10.08 -9.57 -13.77
N TYR A 317 -10.78 -9.59 -14.90
CA TYR A 317 -10.19 -9.41 -16.20
C TYR A 317 -10.20 -7.92 -16.56
N CYS A 318 -9.03 -7.34 -16.75
CA CYS A 318 -8.86 -5.92 -17.07
C CYS A 318 -8.31 -5.80 -18.50
N PRO A 319 -9.07 -5.31 -19.49
CA PRO A 319 -8.53 -5.15 -20.84
C PRO A 319 -7.42 -4.09 -20.90
N ALA A 320 -6.43 -4.32 -21.76
CA ALA A 320 -5.36 -3.36 -22.05
C ALA A 320 -5.73 -2.36 -23.16
N GLY A 321 -6.84 -2.59 -23.87
CA GLY A 321 -7.26 -1.86 -25.06
C GLY A 321 -6.66 -2.43 -26.36
N LYS A 322 -6.13 -3.66 -26.32
CA LYS A 322 -5.50 -4.31 -27.47
C LYS A 322 -6.54 -5.08 -28.28
N PRO A 323 -6.37 -5.23 -29.61
CA PRO A 323 -7.26 -6.06 -30.44
C PRO A 323 -7.33 -7.53 -30.00
N THR A 324 -6.30 -7.99 -29.28
CA THR A 324 -6.20 -9.34 -28.71
C THR A 324 -6.95 -9.52 -27.39
N ASP A 325 -7.54 -8.46 -26.82
CA ASP A 325 -8.28 -8.56 -25.57
C ASP A 325 -9.56 -9.39 -25.76
N ALA A 326 -9.81 -10.31 -24.83
CA ALA A 326 -10.95 -11.22 -24.86
C ALA A 326 -12.28 -10.47 -24.66
N PHE A 327 -12.26 -9.38 -23.90
CA PHE A 327 -13.45 -8.62 -23.50
C PHE A 327 -13.19 -7.12 -23.63
N ARG A 328 -14.23 -6.34 -23.96
CA ARG A 328 -14.13 -4.90 -24.23
C ARG A 328 -14.06 -4.03 -22.96
N ASP A 329 -14.68 -4.50 -21.89
CA ASP A 329 -14.77 -3.84 -20.59
C ASP A 329 -14.23 -4.79 -19.50
N CYS A 330 -13.93 -4.23 -18.32
CA CYS A 330 -13.50 -5.00 -17.16
C CYS A 330 -14.61 -5.94 -16.68
N MET A 331 -14.25 -7.17 -16.31
CA MET A 331 -15.20 -8.20 -15.84
C MET A 331 -14.71 -8.87 -14.57
N ALA A 332 -15.64 -9.18 -13.67
CA ALA A 332 -15.38 -9.96 -12.47
C ALA A 332 -15.71 -11.43 -12.71
N PHE A 333 -14.83 -12.31 -12.23
CA PHE A 333 -14.98 -13.76 -12.26
C PHE A 333 -14.96 -14.30 -10.84
N CYS A 334 -16.00 -15.04 -10.45
CA CYS A 334 -16.09 -15.63 -9.12
C CYS A 334 -16.08 -17.17 -9.18
N ASN A 335 -15.27 -17.77 -8.32
CA ASN A 335 -15.09 -19.21 -8.21
C ASN A 335 -15.59 -19.71 -6.85
N LEU A 336 -16.71 -20.43 -6.82
CA LEU A 336 -17.20 -21.09 -5.59
C LEU A 336 -16.52 -22.46 -5.37
N HIS A 337 -15.64 -22.59 -4.39
CA HIS A 337 -14.99 -23.86 -4.09
C HIS A 337 -15.94 -24.86 -3.42
N GLY A 338 -15.71 -26.15 -3.67
CA GLY A 338 -16.58 -27.24 -3.18
C GLY A 338 -17.62 -27.71 -4.19
N ASP A 339 -18.59 -28.48 -3.70
CA ASP A 339 -19.76 -28.92 -4.46
C ASP A 339 -20.93 -27.99 -4.17
N ALA A 340 -21.43 -27.30 -5.20
CA ALA A 340 -22.49 -26.31 -5.01
C ALA A 340 -23.84 -26.95 -4.62
N LEU A 341 -24.00 -28.28 -4.75
CA LEU A 341 -25.15 -28.99 -4.19
C LEU A 341 -25.15 -28.99 -2.65
N GLN A 342 -23.97 -29.08 -2.04
CA GLN A 342 -23.80 -29.14 -0.58
C GLN A 342 -23.75 -27.76 0.08
N ILE A 343 -23.58 -26.70 -0.73
CA ILE A 343 -23.21 -25.36 -0.27
C ILE A 343 -24.25 -24.36 -0.78
N GLU A 344 -25.49 -24.54 -0.33
CA GLU A 344 -26.66 -23.86 -0.89
C GLU A 344 -26.66 -22.34 -0.65
N LYS A 345 -26.32 -21.91 0.57
CA LYS A 345 -26.34 -20.49 0.95
C LYS A 345 -25.40 -19.67 0.04
N GLN A 346 -24.16 -20.12 -0.11
CA GLN A 346 -23.15 -19.45 -0.94
C GLN A 346 -23.52 -19.48 -2.42
N ARG A 347 -24.00 -20.64 -2.90
CA ARG A 347 -24.51 -20.79 -4.26
C ARG A 347 -25.59 -19.75 -4.55
N ASP A 348 -26.60 -19.65 -3.71
CA ASP A 348 -27.78 -18.82 -3.96
C ASP A 348 -27.45 -17.32 -3.87
N ILE A 349 -26.57 -16.92 -2.94
CA ILE A 349 -26.01 -15.55 -2.87
C ILE A 349 -25.33 -15.19 -4.19
N LEU A 350 -24.42 -16.05 -4.68
CA LEU A 350 -23.68 -15.80 -5.92
C LEU A 350 -24.61 -15.79 -7.13
N ILE A 351 -25.55 -16.72 -7.24
CA ILE A 351 -26.55 -16.72 -8.33
C ILE A 351 -27.36 -15.42 -8.32
N LYS A 352 -27.74 -14.92 -7.14
CA LYS A 352 -28.47 -13.65 -7.00
C LYS A 352 -27.66 -12.43 -7.45
N LYS A 353 -26.35 -12.40 -7.21
CA LYS A 353 -25.49 -11.26 -7.59
C LYS A 353 -24.85 -11.36 -8.99
N SER A 354 -24.78 -12.57 -9.56
CA SER A 354 -24.12 -12.79 -10.85
C SER A 354 -24.92 -12.28 -12.04
N SER A 355 -24.19 -11.73 -13.01
CA SER A 355 -24.68 -11.38 -14.35
C SER A 355 -24.79 -12.63 -15.22
N ILE A 356 -23.84 -13.56 -15.10
CA ILE A 356 -23.81 -14.83 -15.85
C ILE A 356 -23.46 -15.96 -14.87
N ASN A 357 -24.21 -17.07 -14.93
CA ASN A 357 -23.91 -18.26 -14.14
C ASN A 357 -23.39 -19.37 -15.04
N VAL A 358 -22.24 -19.94 -14.70
CA VAL A 358 -21.61 -21.06 -15.41
C VAL A 358 -21.59 -22.29 -14.51
N PHE A 359 -22.24 -23.37 -14.92
CA PHE A 359 -22.31 -24.62 -14.17
C PHE A 359 -21.56 -25.72 -14.90
N LEU A 360 -20.59 -26.34 -14.22
CA LEU A 360 -19.95 -27.56 -14.69
C LEU A 360 -20.62 -28.75 -14.02
N VAL A 361 -21.10 -29.70 -14.82
CA VAL A 361 -21.91 -30.84 -14.39
C VAL A 361 -21.32 -32.14 -14.96
N ALA A 362 -21.25 -33.19 -14.16
CA ALA A 362 -20.69 -34.48 -14.58
C ALA A 362 -21.56 -35.13 -15.66
N SER A 363 -22.87 -35.15 -15.43
CA SER A 363 -23.88 -35.62 -16.40
C SER A 363 -25.23 -35.03 -16.04
N LEU A 364 -25.89 -34.35 -16.99
CA LEU A 364 -27.24 -33.82 -16.80
C LEU A 364 -28.33 -34.90 -16.75
N GLN A 365 -28.00 -36.15 -17.10
CA GLN A 365 -28.96 -37.25 -17.15
C GLN A 365 -28.92 -38.19 -15.93
N LYS A 366 -27.82 -38.20 -15.17
CA LYS A 366 -27.60 -39.19 -14.10
C LYS A 366 -27.89 -38.68 -12.69
N ASP A 367 -27.88 -37.37 -12.49
CA ASP A 367 -28.06 -36.75 -11.16
C ASP A 367 -29.33 -35.90 -11.11
N GLU A 368 -30.31 -36.36 -10.32
CA GLU A 368 -31.62 -35.74 -10.21
C GLU A 368 -31.58 -34.37 -9.50
N GLU A 369 -30.72 -34.21 -8.50
CA GLU A 369 -30.57 -32.94 -7.77
C GLU A 369 -29.97 -31.86 -8.67
N SER A 370 -28.87 -32.20 -9.37
CA SER A 370 -28.28 -31.32 -10.40
C SER A 370 -29.30 -30.92 -11.46
N ARG A 371 -30.10 -31.87 -11.94
CA ARG A 371 -31.14 -31.61 -12.95
C ARG A 371 -32.22 -30.67 -12.44
N SER A 372 -32.65 -30.85 -11.19
CA SER A 372 -33.66 -30.00 -10.54
C SER A 372 -33.18 -28.55 -10.42
N LEU A 373 -31.94 -28.36 -9.92
CA LEU A 373 -31.31 -27.04 -9.79
C LEU A 373 -31.16 -26.35 -11.15
N ILE A 374 -30.60 -27.05 -12.14
CA ILE A 374 -30.41 -26.50 -13.49
C ILE A 374 -31.77 -26.19 -14.15
N ALA A 375 -32.80 -27.02 -13.95
CA ALA A 375 -34.14 -26.76 -14.46
C ALA A 375 -34.77 -25.49 -13.84
N ALA A 376 -34.59 -25.26 -12.54
CA ALA A 376 -35.03 -24.03 -11.88
C ALA A 376 -34.31 -22.79 -12.45
N LEU A 377 -33.00 -22.87 -12.63
CA LEU A 377 -32.19 -21.79 -13.22
C LEU A 377 -32.49 -21.56 -14.70
N PHE A 378 -32.84 -22.61 -15.45
CA PHE A 378 -33.24 -22.51 -16.85
C PHE A 378 -34.52 -21.70 -17.01
N LYS A 379 -35.48 -21.85 -16.07
CA LYS A 379 -36.74 -21.06 -16.03
C LYS A 379 -36.51 -19.59 -15.62
N SER A 380 -35.42 -19.29 -14.91
CA SER A 380 -35.08 -17.92 -14.51
C SER A 380 -34.67 -17.04 -15.71
N HIS A 381 -34.82 -15.72 -15.57
CA HIS A 381 -34.40 -14.75 -16.59
C HIS A 381 -32.88 -14.57 -16.67
N LYS A 382 -32.12 -15.04 -15.67
CA LYS A 382 -30.66 -14.86 -15.62
C LYS A 382 -29.93 -15.73 -16.63
N PRO A 383 -28.88 -15.23 -17.30
CA PRO A 383 -28.07 -16.03 -18.19
C PRO A 383 -27.47 -17.27 -17.50
N LEU A 384 -27.46 -18.38 -18.24
CA LEU A 384 -26.98 -19.68 -17.78
C LEU A 384 -26.17 -20.35 -18.88
N ILE A 385 -24.94 -20.76 -18.54
CA ILE A 385 -24.07 -21.56 -19.39
C ILE A 385 -23.84 -22.89 -18.67
N CYS A 386 -24.22 -24.00 -19.29
CA CYS A 386 -24.00 -25.34 -18.73
C CYS A 386 -22.92 -26.08 -19.51
N LEU A 387 -21.88 -26.53 -18.80
CA LEU A 387 -20.77 -27.29 -19.33
C LEU A 387 -20.90 -28.74 -18.84
N SER A 388 -21.04 -29.69 -19.76
CA SER A 388 -21.25 -31.11 -19.44
C SER A 388 -19.96 -31.90 -19.67
N ASP A 389 -19.48 -32.59 -18.63
CA ASP A 389 -18.22 -33.35 -18.66
C ASP A 389 -18.29 -34.61 -19.52
N ASP A 390 -19.47 -35.23 -19.63
CA ASP A 390 -19.72 -36.47 -20.37
C ASP A 390 -20.22 -36.26 -21.81
N ASP A 391 -20.51 -35.02 -22.19
CA ASP A 391 -21.06 -34.64 -23.49
C ASP A 391 -19.96 -34.13 -24.42
N SER A 392 -20.07 -34.43 -25.71
CA SER A 392 -19.17 -33.94 -26.77
C SER A 392 -19.86 -32.95 -27.71
N CYS A 393 -21.05 -32.44 -27.35
CA CYS A 393 -21.76 -31.46 -28.18
C CYS A 393 -20.99 -30.13 -28.28
N ASP A 394 -21.00 -29.52 -29.47
CA ASP A 394 -20.55 -28.13 -29.66
C ASP A 394 -21.41 -27.14 -28.85
N ALA A 395 -21.02 -25.87 -28.79
CA ALA A 395 -21.84 -24.87 -28.09
C ALA A 395 -23.21 -24.69 -28.76
N LEU A 396 -24.25 -25.11 -28.05
CA LEU A 396 -25.64 -25.00 -28.48
C LEU A 396 -26.34 -23.89 -27.69
N LYS A 397 -26.82 -22.88 -28.42
CA LYS A 397 -27.72 -21.85 -27.88
C LYS A 397 -29.15 -22.39 -27.88
N THR A 398 -29.71 -22.65 -26.70
CA THR A 398 -31.07 -23.21 -26.59
C THR A 398 -32.14 -22.13 -26.52
N LYS A 399 -31.84 -21.01 -25.85
CA LYS A 399 -32.69 -19.80 -25.76
C LYS A 399 -31.79 -18.57 -25.58
N LYS A 400 -32.33 -17.35 -25.75
CA LYS A 400 -31.60 -16.10 -25.44
C LYS A 400 -30.99 -16.19 -24.02
N GLY A 401 -29.67 -16.08 -23.93
CA GLY A 401 -28.91 -16.16 -22.67
C GLY A 401 -28.73 -17.58 -22.09
N LYS A 402 -29.14 -18.65 -22.78
CA LYS A 402 -29.04 -20.04 -22.29
C LYS A 402 -28.21 -20.88 -23.26
N TYR A 403 -27.09 -21.41 -22.77
CA TYR A 403 -26.13 -22.17 -23.56
C TYR A 403 -25.79 -23.51 -22.92
N LYS A 404 -25.51 -24.51 -23.74
CA LYS A 404 -24.95 -25.80 -23.34
C LYS A 404 -23.74 -26.12 -24.20
N MET A 405 -22.66 -26.64 -23.60
CA MET A 405 -21.46 -27.07 -24.32
C MET A 405 -20.89 -28.35 -23.66
N GLY A 406 -20.42 -29.29 -24.47
CA GLY A 406 -19.73 -30.50 -24.02
C GLY A 406 -18.23 -30.27 -23.82
N LEU A 407 -17.65 -30.96 -22.84
CA LEU A 407 -16.20 -30.91 -22.54
C LEU A 407 -15.46 -32.17 -22.99
N LYS A 408 -16.18 -33.26 -23.27
CA LYS A 408 -15.57 -34.57 -23.55
C LYS A 408 -14.74 -34.53 -24.83
N GLY A 409 -13.47 -34.90 -24.71
CA GLY A 409 -12.53 -35.00 -25.84
C GLY A 409 -12.08 -33.67 -26.43
N ARG A 410 -12.39 -32.54 -25.78
CA ARG A 410 -12.01 -31.19 -26.24
C ARG A 410 -10.79 -30.66 -25.48
N ASN A 411 -9.95 -29.90 -26.17
CA ASN A 411 -8.82 -29.21 -25.54
C ASN A 411 -9.32 -28.02 -24.70
N GLN A 412 -8.71 -27.80 -23.54
CA GLN A 412 -8.99 -26.67 -22.65
C GLN A 412 -8.88 -25.32 -23.36
N SER A 413 -7.92 -25.16 -24.27
CA SER A 413 -7.76 -23.91 -25.03
C SER A 413 -8.97 -23.62 -25.92
N ASP A 414 -9.47 -24.63 -26.62
CA ASP A 414 -10.61 -24.49 -27.53
C ASP A 414 -11.89 -24.21 -26.75
N VAL A 415 -12.08 -24.92 -25.62
CA VAL A 415 -13.19 -24.70 -24.68
C VAL A 415 -13.16 -23.26 -24.13
N SER A 416 -11.97 -22.74 -23.77
CA SER A 416 -11.80 -21.38 -23.27
C SER A 416 -12.18 -20.34 -24.33
N GLU A 417 -11.70 -20.47 -25.56
CA GLU A 417 -12.03 -19.54 -26.66
C GLU A 417 -13.52 -19.54 -27.01
N GLU A 418 -14.14 -20.72 -27.07
CA GLU A 418 -15.58 -20.84 -27.32
C GLU A 418 -16.39 -20.24 -26.17
N LEU A 419 -15.98 -20.45 -24.92
CA LEU A 419 -16.62 -19.86 -23.76
C LEU A 419 -16.47 -18.33 -23.71
N LYS A 420 -15.31 -17.76 -24.08
CA LYS A 420 -15.13 -16.31 -24.25
C LYS A 420 -16.09 -15.76 -25.30
N LYS A 421 -16.32 -16.48 -26.40
CA LYS A 421 -17.30 -16.09 -27.44
C LYS A 421 -18.74 -16.11 -26.90
N ILE A 422 -19.13 -17.16 -26.17
CA ILE A 422 -20.47 -17.25 -25.56
C ILE A 422 -20.68 -16.11 -24.56
N ILE A 423 -19.72 -15.85 -23.68
CA ILE A 423 -19.81 -14.76 -22.69
C ILE A 423 -19.99 -13.41 -23.38
N ARG A 424 -19.21 -13.13 -24.44
CA ARG A 424 -19.38 -11.90 -25.25
C ARG A 424 -20.78 -11.78 -25.83
N GLU A 425 -21.29 -12.84 -26.44
CA GLU A 425 -22.63 -12.83 -27.04
C GLU A 425 -23.73 -12.59 -25.99
N VAL A 426 -23.60 -13.23 -24.82
CA VAL A 426 -24.52 -13.03 -23.69
C VAL A 426 -24.49 -11.58 -23.23
N LEU A 427 -23.31 -10.99 -23.03
CA LEU A 427 -23.17 -9.61 -22.56
C LEU A 427 -23.75 -8.60 -23.57
N SER A 428 -23.44 -8.74 -24.86
CA SER A 428 -24.02 -7.88 -25.90
C SER A 428 -25.54 -7.97 -25.93
N SER A 429 -26.10 -9.16 -25.72
CA SER A 429 -27.56 -9.35 -25.70
C SER A 429 -28.26 -8.71 -24.49
N LEU A 430 -27.51 -8.44 -23.41
CA LEU A 430 -27.98 -7.76 -22.20
C LEU A 430 -27.89 -6.23 -22.34
N GLU A 431 -26.87 -5.72 -23.03
CA GLU A 431 -26.70 -4.30 -23.33
C GLU A 431 -27.88 -3.71 -24.15
N GLU A 432 -28.47 -4.51 -25.04
CA GLU A 432 -29.66 -4.13 -25.82
C GLU A 432 -30.94 -3.93 -24.97
N SER A 433 -30.97 -4.42 -23.74
CA SER A 433 -32.17 -4.46 -22.88
C SER A 433 -32.29 -3.29 -21.88
N SER A 434 -31.63 -2.16 -22.17
CA SER A 434 -31.58 -0.90 -21.40
C SER A 434 -31.05 -0.95 -19.96
N VAL A 435 -30.75 -2.14 -19.40
CA VAL A 435 -30.11 -2.32 -18.08
C VAL A 435 -28.75 -2.99 -18.25
N LYS A 436 -27.66 -2.25 -18.09
CA LYS A 436 -26.30 -2.83 -18.08
C LYS A 436 -26.16 -3.66 -16.79
N PRO A 437 -25.88 -4.97 -16.85
CA PRO A 437 -25.73 -5.77 -15.65
C PRO A 437 -24.42 -5.38 -14.95
N SER A 438 -24.52 -4.56 -13.90
CA SER A 438 -23.39 -4.12 -13.09
C SER A 438 -23.43 -4.79 -11.71
N PHE A 439 -22.32 -5.44 -11.35
CA PHE A 439 -22.04 -5.87 -9.99
C PHE A 439 -21.04 -4.90 -9.35
N GLN A 440 -21.28 -4.55 -8.10
CA GLN A 440 -20.37 -3.83 -7.21
C GLN A 440 -20.19 -4.65 -5.94
N LEU A 441 -18.96 -4.69 -5.41
CA LEU A 441 -18.67 -5.43 -4.18
C LEU A 441 -19.49 -4.92 -2.99
N GLU A 442 -19.67 -3.61 -2.88
CA GLU A 442 -20.44 -2.98 -1.79
C GLU A 442 -21.89 -3.48 -1.73
N ALA A 443 -22.46 -3.91 -2.85
CA ALA A 443 -23.81 -4.47 -2.88
C ALA A 443 -23.94 -5.79 -2.08
N LEU A 444 -22.84 -6.44 -1.69
CA LEU A 444 -22.87 -7.59 -0.79
C LEU A 444 -23.23 -7.21 0.65
N ALA A 445 -22.97 -5.96 1.06
CA ALA A 445 -23.32 -5.46 2.39
C ALA A 445 -24.83 -5.36 2.62
N GLU A 446 -25.61 -5.24 1.54
CA GLU A 446 -27.07 -5.13 1.60
C GLU A 446 -27.79 -6.49 1.74
N LEU A 447 -27.06 -7.60 1.71
CA LEU A 447 -27.65 -8.94 1.75
C LEU A 447 -27.88 -9.42 3.18
N SER A 448 -29.12 -9.81 3.50
CA SER A 448 -29.42 -10.53 4.73
C SER A 448 -28.66 -11.86 4.79
N GLY A 449 -27.95 -12.09 5.89
CA GLY A 449 -27.18 -13.32 6.12
C GLY A 449 -25.72 -13.30 5.67
N VAL A 450 -25.22 -12.15 5.16
CA VAL A 450 -23.79 -11.90 4.97
C VAL A 450 -23.35 -10.82 5.94
N ARG A 451 -22.39 -11.12 6.80
CA ARG A 451 -21.74 -10.13 7.65
C ARG A 451 -20.65 -9.43 6.87
N VAL A 452 -20.60 -8.11 7.00
CA VAL A 452 -19.52 -7.28 6.49
C VAL A 452 -18.71 -6.74 7.67
N ASP A 453 -17.40 -6.63 7.47
CA ASP A 453 -16.41 -6.18 8.44
C ASP A 453 -16.38 -4.65 8.65
N GLU A 454 -17.11 -3.89 7.83
CA GLU A 454 -17.28 -2.44 7.95
C GLU A 454 -18.69 -2.06 8.43
N LYS A 455 -18.78 -1.10 9.37
CA LYS A 455 -20.02 -0.36 9.66
C LYS A 455 -19.79 1.12 9.32
N ASN A 456 -20.63 1.68 8.43
CA ASN A 456 -20.88 3.14 8.26
C ASN A 456 -19.81 4.07 7.60
N ILE A 457 -19.37 3.81 6.36
CA ILE A 457 -18.81 4.88 5.46
C ILE A 457 -19.53 4.91 4.09
N SER A 458 -20.34 3.90 3.78
CA SER A 458 -20.95 3.68 2.46
C SER A 458 -21.82 4.84 1.95
N SER A 459 -22.53 5.56 2.83
CA SER A 459 -23.50 6.59 2.43
C SER A 459 -22.83 7.88 1.92
N VAL A 460 -21.70 8.28 2.51
CA VAL A 460 -20.95 9.48 2.09
C VAL A 460 -20.23 9.21 0.77
N LEU A 461 -19.67 8.01 0.60
CA LEU A 461 -19.03 7.56 -0.64
C LEU A 461 -20.01 7.50 -1.81
N GLN A 462 -21.20 6.96 -1.59
CA GLN A 462 -22.26 6.88 -2.60
C GLN A 462 -22.69 8.27 -3.07
N SER A 463 -22.84 9.22 -2.14
CA SER A 463 -23.21 10.61 -2.48
C SER A 463 -22.11 11.33 -3.28
N TYR A 464 -20.84 11.12 -2.94
CA TYR A 464 -19.71 11.67 -3.70
C TYR A 464 -19.68 11.15 -5.14
N ASP A 465 -19.84 9.82 -5.32
CA ASP A 465 -19.75 9.19 -6.63
C ASP A 465 -20.93 9.59 -7.54
N GLU A 466 -22.15 9.69 -7.00
CA GLU A 466 -23.31 10.24 -7.72
C GLU A 466 -23.05 11.68 -8.20
N LYS A 467 -22.46 12.51 -7.34
CA LYS A 467 -22.10 13.89 -7.68
C LYS A 467 -21.02 14.01 -8.73
N TRP A 468 -20.03 13.13 -8.67
CA TRP A 468 -18.96 13.11 -9.65
C TRP A 468 -19.51 12.79 -11.05
N LEU A 469 -20.44 11.84 -11.14
CA LEU A 469 -21.13 11.49 -12.38
C LEU A 469 -21.98 12.65 -12.91
N GLU A 470 -22.67 13.40 -12.05
CA GLU A 470 -23.39 14.63 -12.43
C GLU A 470 -22.44 15.68 -13.03
N VAL A 471 -21.30 15.94 -12.38
CA VAL A 471 -20.28 16.90 -12.85
C VAL A 471 -19.68 16.47 -14.20
N LEU A 472 -19.36 15.18 -14.35
CA LEU A 472 -18.87 14.60 -15.61
C LEU A 472 -19.88 14.74 -16.74
N ALA A 473 -21.17 14.47 -16.47
CA ALA A 473 -22.23 14.59 -17.45
C ALA A 473 -22.43 16.05 -17.91
N LEU A 474 -22.30 17.02 -17.01
CA LEU A 474 -22.39 18.45 -17.32
C LEU A 474 -21.16 18.95 -18.11
N LYS A 475 -19.94 18.53 -17.74
CA LYS A 475 -18.70 18.85 -18.49
C LYS A 475 -18.76 18.32 -19.93
N ASN A 476 -19.27 17.10 -20.11
CA ASN A 476 -19.40 16.48 -21.43
C ASN A 476 -20.42 17.16 -22.35
N LYS A 477 -21.36 17.94 -21.79
CA LYS A 477 -22.35 18.73 -22.55
C LYS A 477 -21.85 20.15 -22.89
N HIS A 478 -20.60 20.49 -22.56
CA HIS A 478 -20.03 21.85 -22.71
C HIS A 478 -20.88 22.95 -22.07
N ASP A 479 -21.61 22.62 -21.00
CA ASP A 479 -22.45 23.58 -20.32
C ASP A 479 -21.61 24.49 -19.41
N LYS A 480 -21.59 25.79 -19.69
CA LYS A 480 -20.89 26.82 -18.90
C LYS A 480 -21.84 27.51 -17.90
N SER A 481 -22.85 26.78 -17.42
CA SER A 481 -23.89 27.31 -16.53
C SER A 481 -23.45 27.35 -15.06
N GLY A 482 -24.09 28.19 -14.26
CA GLY A 482 -23.87 28.25 -12.79
C GLY A 482 -24.16 26.92 -12.08
N LEU A 483 -24.93 26.02 -12.71
CA LEU A 483 -25.21 24.68 -12.23
C LEU A 483 -23.95 23.79 -12.21
N LEU A 484 -23.06 23.90 -13.21
CA LEU A 484 -21.78 23.17 -13.22
C LEU A 484 -20.89 23.60 -12.05
N LEU A 485 -20.83 24.91 -11.78
CA LEU A 485 -20.04 25.46 -10.69
C LEU A 485 -20.59 25.00 -9.34
N MET A 486 -21.92 25.08 -9.15
CA MET A 486 -22.59 24.61 -7.93
C MET A 486 -22.36 23.11 -7.67
N LYS A 487 -22.42 22.28 -8.72
CA LYS A 487 -22.16 20.83 -8.60
C LYS A 487 -20.68 20.51 -8.36
N GLN A 488 -19.76 21.31 -8.87
CA GLN A 488 -18.34 21.21 -8.55
C GLN A 488 -18.07 21.59 -7.09
N THR A 489 -18.74 22.61 -6.56
CA THR A 489 -18.65 22.98 -5.14
C THR A 489 -19.25 21.90 -4.25
N GLU A 490 -20.44 21.37 -4.57
CA GLU A 490 -21.04 20.24 -3.82
C GLU A 490 -20.13 18.99 -3.83
N LEU A 491 -19.47 18.73 -4.96
CA LEU A 491 -18.48 17.65 -5.08
C LEU A 491 -17.23 17.93 -4.25
N GLN A 492 -16.74 19.17 -4.20
CA GLN A 492 -15.62 19.58 -3.36
C GLN A 492 -15.96 19.44 -1.88
N ASP A 493 -17.17 19.82 -1.46
CA ASP A 493 -17.64 19.63 -0.09
C ASP A 493 -17.75 18.15 0.27
N LEU A 494 -18.24 17.30 -0.64
CA LEU A 494 -18.27 15.85 -0.45
C LEU A 494 -16.85 15.24 -0.47
N SER A 495 -15.94 15.78 -1.28
CA SER A 495 -14.52 15.41 -1.29
C SER A 495 -13.89 15.73 0.05
N HIS A 496 -14.16 16.92 0.58
CA HIS A 496 -13.67 17.37 1.87
C HIS A 496 -14.28 16.55 3.00
N LYS A 497 -15.58 16.22 2.94
CA LYS A 497 -16.23 15.28 3.87
C LYS A 497 -15.63 13.87 3.80
N LEU A 498 -15.23 13.43 2.60
CA LEU A 498 -14.60 12.12 2.41
C LEU A 498 -13.16 12.12 2.92
N GLN A 499 -12.41 13.21 2.71
CA GLN A 499 -11.08 13.41 3.26
C GLN A 499 -11.13 13.50 4.79
N SER A 500 -12.10 14.24 5.35
CA SER A 500 -12.34 14.29 6.80
C SER A 500 -12.86 12.97 7.38
N ALA A 501 -13.57 12.16 6.58
CA ALA A 501 -13.96 10.81 6.96
C ALA A 501 -12.85 9.77 6.73
N SER A 502 -11.79 10.11 5.99
CA SER A 502 -10.63 9.27 5.71
C SER A 502 -9.61 9.38 6.84
N PHE A 503 -10.10 9.18 8.06
CA PHE A 503 -9.29 9.17 9.26
C PHE A 503 -8.43 7.92 9.31
N GLY A 504 -7.14 8.09 9.58
CA GLY A 504 -6.15 7.01 9.74
C GLY A 504 -5.28 7.27 10.96
N LEU A 505 -4.50 6.27 11.37
CA LEU A 505 -3.62 6.38 12.53
C LEU A 505 -2.60 7.52 12.39
N GLU A 506 -2.16 7.82 11.17
CA GLU A 506 -1.27 8.93 10.85
C GLU A 506 -1.85 10.28 11.28
N HIS A 507 -3.16 10.48 11.12
CA HIS A 507 -3.86 11.69 11.54
C HIS A 507 -3.99 11.78 13.06
N MET A 508 -4.24 10.63 13.71
CA MET A 508 -4.25 10.56 15.17
C MET A 508 -2.91 10.96 15.75
N PHE A 509 -1.81 10.42 15.21
CA PHE A 509 -0.46 10.77 15.65
C PHE A 509 -0.16 12.25 15.44
N ARG A 510 -0.54 12.80 14.28
CA ARG A 510 -0.33 14.23 13.98
C ARG A 510 -1.08 15.14 14.97
N GLU A 511 -2.34 14.85 15.25
CA GLU A 511 -3.13 15.63 16.23
C GLU A 511 -2.59 15.46 17.65
N MET A 512 -2.20 14.24 18.05
CA MET A 512 -1.54 14.01 19.34
C MET A 512 -0.25 14.82 19.46
N ALA A 513 0.56 14.88 18.40
CA ALA A 513 1.79 15.66 18.34
C ALA A 513 1.51 17.16 18.49
N HIS A 514 0.56 17.71 17.74
CA HIS A 514 0.19 19.12 17.82
C HIS A 514 -0.35 19.52 19.19
N ILE A 515 -1.24 18.70 19.77
CA ILE A 515 -1.76 18.93 21.13
C ILE A 515 -0.61 18.93 22.13
N TYR A 516 0.31 17.96 22.03
CA TYR A 516 1.45 17.84 22.93
C TYR A 516 2.42 19.02 22.81
N GLU A 517 2.80 19.41 21.59
CA GLU A 517 3.67 20.57 21.31
C GLU A 517 3.05 21.86 21.85
N ALA A 518 1.77 22.10 21.55
CA ALA A 518 1.07 23.30 21.99
C ALA A 518 1.10 23.44 23.53
N HIS A 519 0.71 22.40 24.26
CA HIS A 519 0.69 22.46 25.72
C HIS A 519 2.09 22.53 26.34
N ARG A 520 3.09 21.86 25.75
CA ARG A 520 4.49 21.99 26.21
C ARG A 520 5.05 23.40 26.04
N THR A 521 4.59 24.14 25.03
CA THR A 521 5.00 25.54 24.83
C THR A 521 4.31 26.53 25.78
N THR A 522 3.08 26.28 26.22
CA THR A 522 2.31 27.20 27.10
C THR A 522 2.42 26.91 28.59
N ASP A 523 2.44 25.64 29.03
CA ASP A 523 2.09 25.27 30.42
C ASP A 523 3.25 24.81 31.31
N GLY A 524 4.51 24.86 30.86
CA GLY A 524 5.70 24.67 31.71
C GLY A 524 5.60 23.53 32.75
N GLU A 525 5.95 22.31 32.36
CA GLU A 525 6.15 21.13 33.24
C GLU A 525 4.93 20.64 34.09
N SER A 526 3.72 21.14 33.88
CA SER A 526 2.53 20.51 34.49
C SER A 526 2.33 19.09 33.95
N ARG A 527 2.60 18.06 34.79
CA ARG A 527 2.49 16.62 34.44
C ARG A 527 1.10 16.01 34.70
N ASP A 528 0.13 16.82 35.13
CA ASP A 528 -1.14 16.31 35.67
C ASP A 528 -2.28 16.20 34.64
N ALA A 529 -1.97 16.29 33.34
CA ALA A 529 -2.95 16.24 32.26
C ALA A 529 -2.78 15.00 31.36
N ASP A 530 -3.90 14.49 30.83
CA ASP A 530 -3.92 13.24 30.06
C ASP A 530 -3.07 13.25 28.78
N TRP A 531 -2.82 14.41 28.19
CA TRP A 531 -1.97 14.55 27.00
C TRP A 531 -0.49 14.22 27.25
N CYS A 532 -0.03 14.22 28.51
CA CYS A 532 1.33 13.80 28.86
C CYS A 532 1.61 12.32 28.52
N LYS A 533 0.56 11.49 28.38
CA LYS A 533 0.67 10.08 28.01
C LYS A 533 0.79 9.86 26.50
N TYR A 534 0.60 10.90 25.68
CA TYR A 534 0.59 10.75 24.22
C TYR A 534 1.92 10.24 23.65
N PRO A 535 3.09 10.74 24.07
CA PRO A 535 4.37 10.17 23.63
C PRO A 535 4.52 8.70 24.03
N GLU A 536 4.03 8.32 25.22
CA GLU A 536 4.07 6.93 25.69
C GLU A 536 3.21 6.01 24.81
N LEU A 537 1.98 6.42 24.48
CA LEU A 537 1.08 5.69 23.59
C LEU A 537 1.67 5.57 22.18
N ALA A 538 2.24 6.65 21.65
CA ALA A 538 2.91 6.64 20.35
C ALA A 538 4.15 5.75 20.35
N ALA A 539 4.91 5.70 21.45
CA ALA A 539 6.04 4.78 21.60
C ALA A 539 5.57 3.33 21.55
N GLN A 540 4.47 2.98 22.22
CA GLN A 540 3.91 1.62 22.17
C GLN A 540 3.56 1.22 20.73
N LEU A 541 2.85 2.08 20.01
CA LEU A 541 2.47 1.81 18.62
C LEU A 541 3.68 1.76 17.67
N MET A 542 4.69 2.61 17.87
CA MET A 542 5.93 2.59 17.11
C MET A 542 6.75 1.31 17.34
N ILE A 543 6.83 0.83 18.60
CA ILE A 543 7.50 -0.44 18.96
C ILE A 543 6.76 -1.63 18.32
N SER A 544 5.44 -1.53 18.25
CA SER A 544 4.56 -2.43 17.50
C SER A 544 4.72 -2.33 15.98
N GLY A 545 5.58 -1.43 15.47
CA GLY A 545 5.87 -1.30 14.06
C GLY A 545 4.86 -0.45 13.30
N HIS A 546 4.06 0.40 13.95
CA HIS A 546 3.26 1.40 13.24
C HIS A 546 4.14 2.59 12.82
N PRO A 547 3.94 3.15 11.62
CA PRO A 547 4.68 4.33 11.18
C PRO A 547 4.23 5.56 11.98
N VAL A 548 5.20 6.37 12.39
CA VAL A 548 4.98 7.67 13.04
C VAL A 548 5.57 8.76 12.16
N GLU A 549 4.85 9.86 12.00
CA GLU A 549 5.35 10.99 11.23
C GLU A 549 6.53 11.65 11.92
N LEU A 550 7.63 11.82 11.19
CA LEU A 550 8.85 12.48 11.63
C LEU A 550 8.89 13.95 11.17
N MET A 551 8.41 14.23 9.95
CA MET A 551 8.39 15.58 9.37
C MET A 551 7.15 15.74 8.49
N ASP A 552 6.39 16.81 8.71
CA ASP A 552 5.29 17.21 7.83
C ASP A 552 5.91 17.95 6.62
N GLY A 553 5.78 17.37 5.43
CA GLY A 553 6.33 17.91 4.19
C GLY A 553 5.50 19.03 3.57
N ASP A 554 4.22 19.16 3.95
CA ASP A 554 3.36 20.26 3.49
C ASP A 554 3.64 21.52 4.31
N ALA A 555 3.76 21.37 5.63
CA ALA A 555 4.17 22.43 6.55
C ALA A 555 5.69 22.71 6.47
N GLY A 556 6.49 21.73 6.07
CA GLY A 556 7.96 21.72 6.19
C GLY A 556 8.39 21.96 7.62
N HIS A 557 7.81 21.21 8.55
CA HIS A 557 8.00 21.36 9.97
C HIS A 557 8.30 20.00 10.61
N LEU A 558 9.32 19.99 11.48
CA LEU A 558 9.67 18.86 12.33
C LEU A 558 9.26 19.21 13.77
N PRO A 559 8.25 18.55 14.36
CA PRO A 559 7.83 18.79 15.74
C PRO A 559 8.83 18.15 16.70
N PHE A 560 9.96 18.82 16.94
CA PHE A 560 11.10 18.22 17.63
C PHE A 560 10.78 17.87 19.08
N THR A 561 9.99 18.68 19.78
CA THR A 561 9.61 18.44 21.18
C THR A 561 8.84 17.12 21.30
N TRP A 562 7.91 16.89 20.37
CA TRP A 562 7.16 15.64 20.24
C TRP A 562 8.09 14.46 19.94
N ILE A 563 8.93 14.56 18.89
CA ILE A 563 9.83 13.47 18.48
C ILE A 563 10.84 13.13 19.57
N SER A 564 11.39 14.14 20.26
CA SER A 564 12.30 13.94 21.40
C SER A 564 11.63 13.17 22.52
N SER A 565 10.41 13.57 22.89
CA SER A 565 9.65 12.92 23.96
C SER A 565 9.26 11.49 23.60
N LEU A 566 8.87 11.26 22.35
CA LEU A 566 8.57 9.93 21.81
C LEU A 566 9.80 9.01 21.89
N LEU A 567 10.96 9.47 21.43
CA LEU A 567 12.20 8.67 21.48
C LEU A 567 12.63 8.39 22.92
N GLU A 568 12.42 9.32 23.86
CA GLU A 568 12.66 9.09 25.29
C GLU A 568 11.79 7.98 25.87
N GLU A 569 10.50 7.95 25.52
CA GLU A 569 9.58 6.87 25.92
C GLU A 569 9.97 5.52 25.29
N VAL A 570 10.45 5.52 24.04
CA VAL A 570 11.00 4.30 23.42
C VAL A 570 12.25 3.83 24.16
N ILE A 571 13.18 4.74 24.51
CA ILE A 571 14.37 4.42 25.31
C ILE A 571 13.97 3.89 26.70
N GLN A 572 12.94 4.44 27.32
CA GLN A 572 12.47 3.97 28.62
C GLN A 572 11.91 2.54 28.55
N LYS A 573 11.21 2.18 27.46
CA LYS A 573 10.59 0.87 27.28
C LYS A 573 11.57 -0.20 26.78
N LEU A 574 12.48 0.16 25.88
CA LEU A 574 13.41 -0.79 25.24
C LEU A 574 14.84 -0.72 25.78
N GLY A 575 15.21 0.35 26.48
CA GLY A 575 16.61 0.72 26.73
C GLY A 575 17.19 1.54 25.58
N ASP A 576 18.44 2.02 25.74
CA ASP A 576 19.15 2.81 24.72
C ASP A 576 19.73 1.90 23.63
N GLN A 577 18.83 1.26 22.88
CA GLN A 577 19.12 0.26 21.85
C GLN A 577 19.94 0.84 20.69
N ARG A 578 20.74 0.00 20.03
CA ARG A 578 21.45 0.39 18.80
C ARG A 578 20.54 0.23 17.59
N VAL A 579 20.41 1.32 16.84
CA VAL A 579 19.58 1.42 15.65
C VAL A 579 20.41 1.68 14.41
N PHE A 580 19.97 1.11 13.28
CA PHE A 580 20.47 1.43 11.95
C PHE A 580 19.37 2.15 11.17
N VAL A 581 19.63 3.38 10.75
CA VAL A 581 18.67 4.21 10.03
C VAL A 581 18.75 3.91 8.53
N LEU A 582 17.70 3.28 8.01
CA LEU A 582 17.50 3.05 6.58
C LEU A 582 16.51 4.09 6.05
N SER A 583 17.04 5.13 5.43
CA SER A 583 16.25 6.17 4.77
C SER A 583 15.87 5.74 3.36
N VAL A 584 14.71 6.15 2.85
CA VAL A 584 14.28 5.88 1.48
C VAL A 584 13.65 7.09 0.84
N LEU A 585 14.15 7.38 -0.37
CA LEU A 585 13.73 8.48 -1.22
C LEU A 585 13.09 7.91 -2.49
N ASP A 586 11.76 7.90 -2.51
CA ASP A 586 10.96 7.45 -3.64
C ASP A 586 10.30 8.67 -4.31
N LEU A 587 10.57 8.88 -5.61
CA LEU A 587 9.83 9.84 -6.41
C LEU A 587 8.41 9.32 -6.63
N GLN A 588 7.38 10.14 -6.31
CA GLN A 588 6.00 9.71 -6.41
C GLN A 588 5.68 9.23 -7.84
N SER A 589 5.49 7.92 -7.99
CA SER A 589 4.95 7.33 -9.21
C SER A 589 3.62 6.69 -8.87
N SER A 590 2.58 7.11 -9.57
CA SER A 590 1.20 6.68 -9.34
C SER A 590 1.09 5.16 -9.42
N GLY A 591 0.94 4.51 -8.27
CA GLY A 591 0.54 3.10 -8.18
C GLY A 591 1.65 2.05 -8.14
N LYS A 592 2.91 2.41 -7.89
CA LYS A 592 3.93 1.43 -7.49
C LYS A 592 4.03 1.36 -5.97
N THR A 593 3.98 0.16 -5.41
CA THR A 593 4.30 -0.07 -4.00
C THR A 593 5.74 0.35 -3.78
N SER A 594 6.00 1.18 -2.76
CA SER A 594 7.36 1.53 -2.37
C SER A 594 8.22 0.27 -2.28
N LEU A 595 9.47 0.38 -2.73
CA LEU A 595 10.41 -0.74 -2.74
C LEU A 595 10.54 -1.35 -1.34
N LEU A 596 10.53 -0.52 -0.29
CA LEU A 596 10.58 -0.96 1.10
C LEU A 596 9.37 -1.75 1.55
N SER A 597 8.18 -1.23 1.24
CA SER A 597 6.91 -1.90 1.52
C SER A 597 6.89 -3.31 0.92
N SER A 598 7.63 -3.53 -0.16
CA SER A 598 7.84 -4.84 -0.77
C SER A 598 9.00 -5.63 -0.15
N MET A 599 10.12 -5.00 0.22
CA MET A 599 11.31 -5.69 0.76
C MET A 599 11.18 -6.15 2.21
N PHE A 600 10.52 -5.33 3.03
CA PHE A 600 10.36 -5.53 4.48
C PHE A 600 8.93 -5.88 4.88
N GLY A 601 7.99 -5.90 3.92
CA GLY A 601 6.59 -6.23 4.21
C GLY A 601 5.85 -5.12 4.94
N LEU A 602 6.32 -3.87 4.80
CA LEU A 602 5.74 -2.71 5.47
C LEU A 602 4.41 -2.33 4.82
N GLN A 603 3.52 -1.78 5.64
CA GLN A 603 2.37 -1.04 5.16
C GLN A 603 2.79 0.40 4.91
N PRO A 604 2.42 1.02 3.77
CA PRO A 604 2.63 2.44 3.56
C PRO A 604 1.96 3.24 4.68
N ALA A 605 2.61 4.31 5.14
CA ALA A 605 2.07 5.18 6.19
C ALA A 605 0.78 5.89 5.76
N VAL A 606 0.56 6.01 4.44
CA VAL A 606 -0.58 6.72 3.86
C VAL A 606 -1.23 5.87 2.76
N GLY A 607 -2.57 5.75 2.78
CA GLY A 607 -3.33 4.96 1.82
C GLY A 607 -3.29 5.51 0.37
N ALA A 608 -3.46 4.62 -0.62
CA ALA A 608 -3.51 4.99 -2.03
C ALA A 608 -4.55 6.08 -2.32
N GLY A 609 -4.12 7.19 -2.93
CA GLY A 609 -4.97 8.34 -3.26
C GLY A 609 -4.98 9.47 -2.22
N ARG A 610 -4.14 9.39 -1.19
CA ARG A 610 -3.93 10.44 -0.19
C ARG A 610 -2.57 11.10 -0.45
N SER A 611 -2.54 12.42 -0.45
CA SER A 611 -1.39 13.24 -0.83
C SER A 611 -0.81 14.00 0.36
N THR A 612 -0.53 13.32 1.48
CA THR A 612 0.24 13.95 2.56
C THR A 612 1.72 13.82 2.24
N LYS A 613 2.39 14.96 2.09
CA LYS A 613 3.84 14.99 1.92
C LYS A 613 4.50 14.87 3.29
N GLY A 614 5.56 14.09 3.41
CA GLY A 614 6.29 13.98 4.69
C GLY A 614 7.30 12.85 4.76
N ALA A 615 7.98 12.76 5.91
CA ALA A 615 8.83 11.63 6.27
C ALA A 615 8.20 10.86 7.43
N PHE A 616 8.12 9.54 7.31
CA PHE A 616 7.56 8.64 8.32
C PHE A 616 8.62 7.67 8.81
N MET A 617 8.70 7.46 10.12
CA MET A 617 9.63 6.54 10.75
C MET A 617 8.91 5.29 11.27
N GLN A 618 9.50 4.12 11.04
CA GLN A 618 8.95 2.83 11.45
C GLN A 618 10.08 1.96 12.03
N LEU A 619 9.88 1.44 13.23
CA LEU A 619 10.89 0.67 13.96
C LEU A 619 10.73 -0.82 13.68
N LEU A 620 11.79 -1.47 13.20
CA LEU A 620 11.80 -2.91 12.91
C LEU A 620 12.81 -3.62 13.79
N LYS A 621 12.35 -4.62 14.55
CA LYS A 621 13.24 -5.45 15.37
C LYS A 621 14.13 -6.31 14.47
N VAL A 622 15.43 -6.36 14.78
CA VAL A 622 16.34 -7.33 14.18
C VAL A 622 16.25 -8.64 14.97
N SER A 623 16.15 -9.75 14.25
CA SER A 623 16.07 -11.07 14.83
C SER A 623 17.43 -11.54 15.36
N GLU A 624 17.42 -12.27 16.47
CA GLU A 624 18.64 -12.75 17.17
C GLU A 624 19.50 -13.70 16.31
N ASP A 625 18.90 -14.30 15.27
CA ASP A 625 19.60 -15.11 14.28
C ASP A 625 20.42 -14.30 13.27
N MET A 626 20.37 -12.96 13.33
CA MET A 626 21.25 -12.08 12.54
C MET A 626 22.58 -11.79 13.23
N LYS A 627 23.66 -11.91 12.45
CA LYS A 627 25.02 -11.54 12.89
C LYS A 627 25.24 -10.05 12.70
N THR A 628 24.67 -9.23 13.58
CA THR A 628 24.84 -7.77 13.56
C THR A 628 24.88 -7.21 14.97
N ASP A 629 25.58 -6.10 15.13
CA ASP A 629 25.62 -5.32 16.37
C ASP A 629 24.37 -4.46 16.58
N VAL A 630 23.53 -4.34 15.57
CA VAL A 630 22.33 -3.50 15.58
C VAL A 630 21.12 -4.28 16.08
N ASP A 631 20.40 -3.69 17.04
CA ASP A 631 19.21 -4.28 17.66
C ASP A 631 17.92 -4.00 16.85
N TYR A 632 17.84 -2.82 16.24
CA TYR A 632 16.69 -2.38 15.44
C TYR A 632 17.11 -1.68 14.14
N VAL A 633 16.28 -1.78 13.10
CA VAL A 633 16.38 -0.92 11.91
C VAL A 633 15.26 0.08 11.96
N LEU A 634 15.60 1.37 11.95
CA LEU A 634 14.64 2.44 11.81
C LEU A 634 14.50 2.77 10.33
N VAL A 635 13.36 2.44 9.75
CA VAL A 635 13.05 2.76 8.35
C VAL A 635 12.45 4.16 8.31
N VAL A 636 13.02 5.06 7.52
CA VAL A 636 12.50 6.41 7.29
C VAL A 636 12.09 6.55 5.82
N GLU A 637 10.81 6.66 5.56
CA GLU A 637 10.24 6.68 4.21
C GLU A 637 9.67 8.06 3.88
N THR A 638 9.98 8.58 2.69
CA THR A 638 9.35 9.80 2.17
C THR A 638 8.09 9.48 1.38
N GLU A 639 7.01 10.21 1.65
CA GLU A 639 5.77 10.18 0.85
C GLU A 639 5.57 11.52 0.13
N GLY A 640 4.99 11.48 -1.07
CA GLY A 640 4.54 12.69 -1.79
C GLY A 640 5.62 13.57 -2.46
N LEU A 641 6.86 13.10 -2.58
CA LEU A 641 7.93 13.86 -3.22
C LEU A 641 7.63 14.10 -4.71
N GLN A 642 7.64 15.37 -5.15
CA GLN A 642 7.30 15.83 -6.50
C GLN A 642 5.88 15.44 -6.99
N ALA A 643 4.89 15.49 -6.11
CA ALA A 643 3.48 15.34 -6.48
C ALA A 643 3.06 16.30 -7.61
N SER A 644 2.76 15.74 -8.79
CA SER A 644 2.37 16.50 -10.00
C SER A 644 1.07 17.31 -9.86
N GLU A 645 0.32 17.11 -8.79
CA GLU A 645 -0.99 17.73 -8.55
C GLU A 645 -0.90 19.11 -7.86
N LEU A 646 0.30 19.50 -7.40
CA LEU A 646 0.55 20.73 -6.63
C LEU A 646 1.73 21.53 -7.24
N ASP A 647 1.55 22.02 -8.47
CA ASP A 647 2.53 22.91 -9.12
C ASP A 647 2.49 24.31 -8.48
N GLY A 648 3.41 24.57 -7.55
CA GLY A 648 3.68 25.90 -6.97
C GLY A 648 5.17 26.03 -6.60
N ASN A 649 5.71 27.25 -6.51
CA ASN A 649 7.14 27.43 -6.19
C ASN A 649 7.54 26.88 -4.80
N ASN A 650 6.62 26.91 -3.82
CA ASN A 650 6.89 26.41 -2.46
C ASN A 650 7.01 24.89 -2.39
N THR A 651 6.39 24.12 -3.31
CA THR A 651 6.49 22.66 -3.25
C THR A 651 7.90 22.17 -3.57
N ARG A 652 8.65 22.87 -4.40
CA ARG A 652 10.06 22.55 -4.70
C ARG A 652 10.98 22.76 -3.49
N TYR A 653 10.78 23.88 -2.79
CA TYR A 653 11.52 24.18 -1.57
C TYR A 653 11.36 23.05 -0.55
N ARG A 654 10.11 22.64 -0.31
CA ARG A 654 9.77 21.58 0.64
C ARG A 654 10.29 20.22 0.22
N ASP A 655 10.23 19.90 -1.07
CA ASP A 655 10.77 18.64 -1.60
C ASP A 655 12.31 18.58 -1.43
N ASN A 656 13.01 19.68 -1.70
CA ASN A 656 14.46 19.78 -1.51
C ASN A 656 14.87 19.68 -0.03
N GLU A 657 14.14 20.36 0.86
CA GLU A 657 14.33 20.33 2.31
C GLU A 657 14.13 18.91 2.87
N LEU A 658 13.01 18.27 2.52
CA LEU A 658 12.67 16.91 2.92
C LEU A 658 13.69 15.88 2.42
N ALA A 659 14.08 15.96 1.14
CA ALA A 659 15.07 15.05 0.57
C ALA A 659 16.45 15.21 1.24
N THR A 660 16.87 16.44 1.53
CA THR A 660 18.14 16.72 2.21
C THR A 660 18.12 16.16 3.62
N PHE A 661 17.03 16.37 4.37
CA PHE A 661 16.86 15.84 5.71
C PHE A 661 16.96 14.31 5.74
N VAL A 662 16.18 13.62 4.88
CA VAL A 662 16.13 12.15 4.87
C VAL A 662 17.47 11.53 4.43
N ILE A 663 18.14 12.09 3.42
CA ILE A 663 19.46 11.62 2.98
C ILE A 663 20.51 11.79 4.08
N ALA A 664 20.54 12.94 4.75
CA ALA A 664 21.51 13.24 5.80
C ALA A 664 21.27 12.41 7.08
N LEU A 665 20.01 12.10 7.40
CA LEU A 665 19.63 11.31 8.56
C LEU A 665 20.05 9.84 8.43
N GLY A 666 19.94 9.26 7.24
CA GLY A 666 20.19 7.85 6.98
C GLY A 666 21.63 7.41 7.24
N ASN A 667 21.81 6.21 7.82
CA ASN A 667 23.09 5.50 7.71
C ASN A 667 23.28 4.98 6.28
N VAL A 668 22.19 4.53 5.67
CA VAL A 668 22.07 4.25 4.23
C VAL A 668 20.75 4.83 3.75
N THR A 669 20.80 5.50 2.61
CA THR A 669 19.63 6.01 1.90
C THR A 669 19.43 5.25 0.60
N LEU A 670 18.28 4.59 0.46
CA LEU A 670 17.87 3.97 -0.79
C LEU A 670 17.21 5.01 -1.68
N ILE A 671 17.67 5.12 -2.91
CA ILE A 671 17.12 6.05 -3.90
C ILE A 671 16.52 5.23 -5.04
N SER A 672 15.19 5.21 -5.13
CA SER A 672 14.49 4.49 -6.20
C SER A 672 14.34 5.36 -7.44
N ILE A 673 14.91 4.90 -8.57
CA ILE A 673 14.83 5.58 -9.85
C ILE A 673 13.99 4.72 -10.80
N PHE A 674 12.74 5.15 -11.02
CA PHE A 674 11.79 4.47 -11.89
C PHE A 674 11.61 5.20 -13.22
N GLY A 675 11.82 4.52 -14.35
CA GLY A 675 11.63 5.08 -15.70
C GLY A 675 12.64 6.19 -16.05
N ASP A 676 12.21 7.18 -16.84
CA ASP A 676 13.06 8.30 -17.31
C ASP A 676 13.23 9.43 -16.25
N ASN A 677 12.96 9.14 -14.98
CA ASN A 677 12.98 10.12 -13.89
C ASN A 677 14.39 10.47 -13.35
N LEU A 678 15.45 9.98 -14.00
CA LEU A 678 16.83 10.27 -13.58
C LEU A 678 17.11 11.79 -13.53
N LEU A 679 16.57 12.55 -14.50
CA LEU A 679 16.74 14.00 -14.54
C LEU A 679 16.06 14.71 -13.36
N LYS A 680 14.92 14.19 -12.90
CA LYS A 680 14.15 14.80 -11.80
C LYS A 680 14.82 14.60 -10.45
N ILE A 681 15.36 13.40 -10.20
CA ILE A 681 16.09 13.15 -8.96
C ILE A 681 17.44 13.85 -8.95
N GLN A 682 18.04 14.02 -10.12
CA GLN A 682 19.33 14.70 -10.28
C GLN A 682 19.27 16.15 -9.78
N ASP A 683 18.22 16.91 -10.15
CA ASP A 683 18.03 18.29 -9.68
C ASP A 683 17.99 18.34 -8.14
N ILE A 684 17.21 17.45 -7.51
CA ILE A 684 17.14 17.35 -6.04
C ILE A 684 18.50 16.95 -5.44
N LEU A 685 19.15 15.92 -5.97
CA LEU A 685 20.42 15.43 -5.44
C LEU A 685 21.53 16.47 -5.54
N GLN A 686 21.52 17.30 -6.59
CA GLN A 686 22.47 18.38 -6.73
C GLN A 686 22.30 19.42 -5.60
N ILE A 687 21.05 19.77 -5.26
CA ILE A 687 20.73 20.63 -4.12
C ILE A 687 21.15 19.99 -2.80
N VAL A 688 20.90 18.69 -2.61
CA VAL A 688 21.31 17.93 -1.42
C VAL A 688 22.82 17.97 -1.24
N VAL A 689 23.58 17.68 -2.28
CA VAL A 689 25.06 17.71 -2.27
C VAL A 689 25.58 19.09 -1.91
N GLN A 690 24.99 20.14 -2.49
CA GLN A 690 25.34 21.52 -2.19
C GLN A 690 25.03 21.89 -0.72
N ALA A 691 23.86 21.49 -0.21
CA ALA A 691 23.47 21.72 1.18
C ALA A 691 24.38 20.99 2.18
N LEU A 692 24.73 19.73 1.89
CA LEU A 692 25.66 18.94 2.73
C LEU A 692 27.05 19.57 2.84
N MET A 693 27.59 20.13 1.74
CA MET A 693 28.87 20.84 1.78
C MET A 693 28.84 22.12 2.63
N ARG A 694 27.66 22.74 2.77
CA ARG A 694 27.46 23.94 3.60
C ARG A 694 27.28 23.60 5.08
N MET A 695 26.65 22.45 5.38
CA MET A 695 26.42 21.94 6.74
C MET A 695 27.68 21.37 7.42
N LYS A 696 28.77 22.13 7.48
CA LYS A 696 30.08 21.70 8.01
C LYS A 696 30.11 21.43 9.52
N LYS A 697 29.08 21.86 10.26
CA LYS A 697 29.01 21.73 11.73
C LYS A 697 28.46 20.39 12.21
N VAL A 698 27.85 19.60 11.32
CA VAL A 698 27.28 18.29 11.66
C VAL A 698 28.18 17.22 11.04
N GLN A 699 28.64 16.27 11.86
CA GLN A 699 29.42 15.15 11.36
C GLN A 699 28.50 14.16 10.64
N LEU A 700 28.25 14.42 9.36
CA LEU A 700 27.43 13.59 8.49
C LEU A 700 28.33 12.62 7.70
N SER A 701 27.86 11.38 7.56
CA SER A 701 28.47 10.36 6.70
C SER A 701 27.36 9.60 5.96
N PRO A 702 26.54 10.29 5.16
CA PRO A 702 25.44 9.65 4.45
C PRO A 702 26.01 8.71 3.38
N ARG A 703 25.32 7.59 3.18
CA ARG A 703 25.62 6.63 2.11
C ARG A 703 24.39 6.43 1.24
N CYS A 704 24.55 6.35 -0.07
CA CYS A 704 23.43 6.11 -0.99
C CYS A 704 23.52 4.76 -1.70
N VAL A 705 22.37 4.11 -1.88
CA VAL A 705 22.18 2.93 -2.74
C VAL A 705 21.09 3.25 -3.76
N PHE A 706 21.45 3.20 -5.05
CA PHE A 706 20.52 3.46 -6.13
C PHE A 706 19.88 2.16 -6.61
N VAL A 707 18.55 2.14 -6.66
CA VAL A 707 17.79 1.03 -7.24
C VAL A 707 17.08 1.49 -8.50
N GLN A 708 17.38 0.85 -9.62
CA GLN A 708 16.78 1.16 -10.92
C GLN A 708 15.88 0.02 -11.39
N ASP A 709 14.65 0.35 -11.76
CA ASP A 709 13.77 -0.60 -12.45
C ASP A 709 14.28 -0.83 -13.88
N VAL A 710 14.49 -2.10 -14.23
CA VAL A 710 14.86 -2.51 -15.58
C VAL A 710 13.90 -3.59 -16.08
N PRO A 711 13.55 -3.57 -17.38
CA PRO A 711 12.69 -4.60 -17.97
C PRO A 711 13.39 -5.97 -18.01
N ASP A 712 14.72 -5.97 -18.11
CA ASP A 712 15.55 -7.17 -18.07
C ASP A 712 16.83 -6.89 -17.26
N VAL A 713 16.97 -7.61 -16.15
CA VAL A 713 18.13 -7.52 -15.24
C VAL A 713 19.35 -8.23 -15.85
N ALA A 714 19.16 -9.22 -16.72
CA ALA A 714 20.23 -10.04 -17.30
C ALA A 714 21.03 -9.33 -18.40
N ALA A 715 20.63 -8.13 -18.83
CA ALA A 715 21.30 -7.33 -19.85
C ALA A 715 22.60 -6.67 -19.34
N ALA A 716 23.63 -7.50 -19.06
CA ALA A 716 24.87 -7.11 -18.40
C ALA A 716 25.60 -5.92 -19.07
N GLU A 717 25.73 -5.89 -20.40
CA GLU A 717 26.40 -4.80 -21.13
C GLU A 717 25.68 -3.45 -20.96
N LYS A 718 24.34 -3.44 -21.08
CA LYS A 718 23.53 -2.23 -20.88
C LYS A 718 23.61 -1.72 -19.45
N ASN A 719 23.80 -2.62 -18.48
CA ASN A 719 23.91 -2.27 -17.07
C ASN A 719 25.26 -1.61 -16.76
N VAL A 720 26.37 -2.06 -17.37
CA VAL A 720 27.69 -1.41 -17.22
C VAL A 720 27.65 0.03 -17.77
N ASP A 721 27.08 0.24 -18.95
CA ASP A 721 26.96 1.58 -19.54
C ASP A 721 26.05 2.51 -18.71
N ARG A 722 24.96 1.98 -18.13
CA ARG A 722 24.09 2.74 -17.22
C ARG A 722 24.80 3.15 -15.94
N LYS A 723 25.56 2.24 -15.33
CA LYS A 723 26.40 2.53 -14.16
C LYS A 723 27.41 3.65 -14.45
N ARG A 724 28.12 3.56 -15.58
CA ARG A 724 29.08 4.60 -15.99
C ARG A 724 28.40 5.96 -16.15
N ARG A 725 27.30 6.03 -16.89
CA ARG A 725 26.58 7.30 -17.11
C ARG A 725 26.05 7.92 -15.82
N LEU A 726 25.56 7.09 -14.90
CA LEU A 726 25.11 7.54 -13.59
C LEU A 726 26.28 8.15 -12.79
N GLN A 727 27.42 7.44 -12.70
CA GLN A 727 28.61 7.95 -12.02
C GLN A 727 29.09 9.28 -12.61
N GLU A 728 29.21 9.36 -13.94
CA GLU A 728 29.64 10.59 -14.63
C GLU A 728 28.72 11.77 -14.33
N HIS A 729 27.39 11.55 -14.32
CA HIS A 729 26.41 12.58 -13.96
C HIS A 729 26.52 13.02 -12.50
N LEU A 730 26.63 12.06 -11.58
CA LEU A 730 26.77 12.34 -10.14
C LEU A 730 28.06 13.13 -9.85
N ASP A 731 29.17 12.78 -10.48
CA ASP A 731 30.43 13.50 -10.31
C ASP A 731 30.35 14.90 -10.93
N GLN A 732 29.72 15.05 -12.10
CA GLN A 732 29.55 16.35 -12.74
C GLN A 732 28.69 17.31 -11.90
N MET A 733 27.56 16.84 -11.35
CA MET A 733 26.72 17.69 -10.49
C MET A 733 27.44 18.09 -9.20
N THR A 734 28.25 17.20 -8.62
CA THR A 734 29.05 17.50 -7.44
C THR A 734 30.11 18.56 -7.73
N LYS A 735 30.83 18.46 -8.85
CA LYS A 735 31.81 19.48 -9.27
C LYS A 735 31.19 20.86 -9.37
N LEU A 736 30.03 20.96 -10.02
CA LEU A 736 29.32 22.24 -10.16
C LEU A 736 28.93 22.82 -8.79
N ALA A 737 28.44 21.98 -7.87
CA ALA A 737 28.10 22.39 -6.51
C ALA A 737 29.35 22.80 -5.70
N ALA A 738 30.45 22.08 -5.83
CA ALA A 738 31.70 22.34 -5.12
C ALA A 738 32.37 23.64 -5.58
N GLU A 739 32.38 23.92 -6.89
CA GLU A 739 32.87 25.18 -7.46
C GLU A 739 32.11 26.39 -6.87
N GLU A 740 30.79 26.28 -6.74
CA GLU A 740 29.93 27.35 -6.23
C GLU A 740 30.05 27.59 -4.72
N GLU A 741 30.37 26.53 -3.96
CA GLU A 741 30.58 26.59 -2.50
C GLU A 741 32.06 26.71 -2.10
N LEU A 742 32.97 26.88 -3.07
CA LEU A 742 34.41 26.98 -2.86
C LEU A 742 34.95 25.80 -2.04
N CYS A 743 34.50 24.59 -2.35
CA CYS A 743 34.89 23.35 -1.71
C CYS A 743 35.75 22.49 -2.66
N ASP A 744 36.64 21.68 -2.08
CA ASP A 744 37.51 20.76 -2.82
C ASP A 744 36.84 19.38 -2.88
N ALA A 745 35.90 19.21 -3.82
CA ALA A 745 35.22 17.95 -4.07
C ALA A 745 35.03 17.75 -5.59
N GLU A 746 35.46 16.59 -6.09
CA GLU A 746 35.38 16.27 -7.52
C GLU A 746 34.42 15.12 -7.82
N ARG A 747 34.15 14.28 -6.83
CA ARG A 747 33.34 13.07 -6.98
C ARG A 747 32.17 13.11 -6.02
N PHE A 748 31.08 12.47 -6.41
CA PHE A 748 29.94 12.27 -5.52
C PHE A 748 30.34 11.55 -4.22
N SER A 749 31.25 10.58 -4.32
CA SER A 749 31.80 9.84 -3.19
C SER A 749 32.59 10.68 -2.19
N ASP A 750 32.99 11.91 -2.56
CA ASP A 750 33.71 12.82 -1.65
C ASP A 750 32.75 13.47 -0.63
N VAL A 751 31.45 13.54 -0.95
CA VAL A 751 30.40 14.16 -0.12
C VAL A 751 29.46 13.11 0.48
N ILE A 752 29.10 12.09 -0.30
CA ILE A 752 28.17 11.01 0.09
C ILE A 752 28.82 9.68 -0.25
N GLU A 753 29.01 8.78 0.72
CA GLU A 753 29.63 7.48 0.48
C GLU A 753 28.86 6.71 -0.61
N PHE A 754 29.56 6.30 -1.67
CA PHE A 754 28.97 5.64 -2.82
C PHE A 754 30.02 4.86 -3.63
N ASP A 755 29.71 3.60 -3.93
CA ASP A 755 30.46 2.78 -4.88
C ASP A 755 29.52 2.30 -6.00
N VAL A 756 29.74 2.76 -7.24
CA VAL A 756 28.89 2.40 -8.39
C VAL A 756 28.77 0.89 -8.65
N GLN A 757 29.79 0.10 -8.30
CA GLN A 757 29.77 -1.34 -8.48
C GLN A 757 28.87 -2.03 -7.44
N GLU A 758 28.99 -1.63 -6.18
CA GLU A 758 28.30 -2.26 -5.06
C GLU A 758 26.94 -1.63 -4.73
N ASP A 759 26.76 -0.34 -5.00
CA ASP A 759 25.63 0.49 -4.53
C ASP A 759 24.65 0.85 -5.64
N VAL A 760 24.85 0.37 -6.88
CA VAL A 760 23.83 0.43 -7.95
C VAL A 760 23.25 -0.97 -8.16
N LYS A 761 21.96 -1.11 -7.85
CA LYS A 761 21.20 -2.34 -7.99
C LYS A 761 20.09 -2.18 -9.03
N TYR A 762 19.78 -3.30 -9.68
CA TYR A 762 18.76 -3.37 -10.70
C TYR A 762 17.63 -4.27 -10.23
N CYS A 763 16.41 -3.75 -10.27
CA CYS A 763 15.22 -4.52 -9.95
C CYS A 763 14.45 -4.82 -11.23
N GLY A 764 13.98 -6.06 -11.37
CA GLY A 764 12.99 -6.37 -12.40
C GLY A 764 11.69 -5.61 -12.16
N GLN A 765 10.82 -5.57 -13.16
CA GLN A 765 9.44 -5.10 -12.94
C GLN A 765 8.62 -6.17 -12.21
N LEU A 766 7.66 -5.75 -11.38
CA LEU A 766 6.76 -6.65 -10.65
C LEU A 766 5.99 -7.60 -11.58
N TRP A 767 5.63 -7.13 -12.78
CA TRP A 767 4.90 -7.92 -13.77
C TRP A 767 5.72 -8.12 -15.06
N GLU A 768 5.63 -9.31 -15.63
CA GLU A 768 6.19 -9.69 -16.94
C GLU A 768 5.30 -9.16 -18.07
N GLY A 769 5.66 -7.99 -18.59
CA GLY A 769 4.99 -7.34 -19.70
C GLY A 769 4.14 -6.14 -19.28
N SER A 770 3.28 -5.67 -20.18
CA SER A 770 2.49 -4.46 -19.94
C SER A 770 1.25 -4.75 -19.10
N PRO A 771 1.04 -4.04 -17.98
CA PRO A 771 -0.22 -4.06 -17.22
C PRO A 771 -1.44 -3.76 -18.11
N PRO A 772 -2.67 -4.13 -17.71
CA PRO A 772 -3.06 -4.57 -16.36
C PRO A 772 -3.14 -6.08 -16.12
N MET A 773 -3.03 -6.92 -17.18
CA MET A 773 -3.11 -8.40 -17.09
C MET A 773 -1.74 -9.10 -17.23
N ALA A 774 -0.64 -8.35 -17.10
CA ALA A 774 0.69 -8.95 -17.09
C ALA A 774 0.84 -9.94 -15.94
N ALA A 775 1.49 -11.08 -16.20
CA ALA A 775 1.74 -12.09 -15.17
C ALA A 775 2.75 -11.56 -14.14
N PRO A 776 2.69 -11.97 -12.86
CA PRO A 776 3.73 -11.65 -11.89
C PRO A 776 5.09 -12.20 -12.30
N ASN A 777 6.15 -11.40 -12.13
CA ASN A 777 7.52 -11.77 -12.40
C ASN A 777 8.14 -12.51 -11.20
N PRO A 778 8.48 -13.81 -11.30
CA PRO A 778 9.08 -14.55 -10.20
C PRO A 778 10.46 -14.02 -9.80
N ALA A 779 11.21 -13.43 -10.75
CA ALA A 779 12.54 -12.87 -10.50
C ALA A 779 12.48 -11.54 -9.73
N TYR A 780 11.33 -10.86 -9.68
CA TYR A 780 11.16 -9.61 -8.94
C TYR A 780 11.51 -9.77 -7.46
N SER A 781 10.92 -10.78 -6.81
CA SER A 781 11.19 -11.08 -5.40
C SER A 781 12.67 -11.41 -5.16
N GLU A 782 13.37 -12.02 -6.13
CA GLU A 782 14.79 -12.36 -6.04
C GLU A 782 15.66 -11.09 -6.11
N SER A 783 15.36 -10.17 -7.03
CA SER A 783 16.02 -8.86 -7.09
C SER A 783 15.82 -8.07 -5.80
N LEU A 784 14.61 -8.07 -5.22
CA LEU A 784 14.34 -7.42 -3.94
C LEU A 784 15.16 -8.03 -2.79
N GLN A 785 15.31 -9.36 -2.77
CA GLN A 785 16.16 -10.02 -1.78
C GLN A 785 17.64 -9.65 -1.97
N GLU A 786 18.12 -9.45 -3.20
CA GLU A 786 19.49 -8.99 -3.44
C GLU A 786 19.74 -7.58 -2.89
N VAL A 787 18.82 -6.65 -3.14
CA VAL A 787 18.88 -5.30 -2.55
C VAL A 787 18.84 -5.40 -1.02
N LYS A 788 17.96 -6.24 -0.47
CA LYS A 788 17.84 -6.46 0.98
C LYS A 788 19.15 -6.97 1.57
N ASN A 789 19.75 -7.99 0.96
CA ASN A 789 21.03 -8.55 1.39
C ASN A 789 22.15 -7.51 1.36
N THR A 790 22.15 -6.63 0.34
CA THR A 790 23.11 -5.54 0.24
C THR A 790 22.97 -4.56 1.40
N ILE A 791 21.74 -4.16 1.74
CA ILE A 791 21.47 -3.28 2.88
C ILE A 791 21.85 -3.96 4.20
N LEU A 792 21.43 -5.21 4.41
CA LEU A 792 21.76 -5.96 5.63
C LEU A 792 23.26 -6.18 5.79
N SER A 793 24.00 -6.38 4.69
CA SER A 793 25.46 -6.49 4.73
C SER A 793 26.12 -5.18 5.19
N LYS A 794 25.57 -4.02 4.79
CA LYS A 794 26.04 -2.70 5.23
C LYS A 794 25.67 -2.45 6.69
N ALA A 795 24.45 -2.82 7.10
CA ALA A 795 24.02 -2.75 8.49
C ALA A 795 24.92 -3.60 9.40
N SER A 796 25.29 -4.82 8.98
CA SER A 796 26.18 -5.69 9.75
C SER A 796 27.61 -5.16 9.91
N LYS A 797 28.05 -4.25 9.04
CA LYS A 797 29.37 -3.59 9.12
C LYS A 797 29.32 -2.26 9.86
N SER A 798 28.11 -1.77 10.15
CA SER A 798 27.90 -0.53 10.88
C SER A 798 27.82 -0.82 12.38
N ALA A 799 28.41 0.03 13.20
CA ALA A 799 28.19 0.00 14.64
C ALA A 799 26.78 0.45 15.03
N GLY A 800 25.99 0.97 14.08
CA GLY A 800 24.73 1.65 14.35
C GLY A 800 24.93 2.95 15.12
N ILE A 801 23.82 3.56 15.55
CA ILE A 801 23.79 4.66 16.51
C ILE A 801 22.82 4.29 17.63
N THR A 802 23.02 4.77 18.85
CA THR A 802 22.02 4.60 19.91
C THR A 802 20.79 5.47 19.65
N LEU A 803 19.64 5.13 20.23
CA LEU A 803 18.43 5.98 20.18
C LEU A 803 18.71 7.40 20.72
N SER A 804 19.53 7.51 21.76
CA SER A 804 19.97 8.80 22.31
C SER A 804 20.78 9.61 21.30
N GLN A 805 21.73 8.97 20.61
CA GLN A 805 22.51 9.59 19.55
C GLN A 805 21.64 9.97 18.34
N LEU A 806 20.66 9.14 17.98
CA LEU A 806 19.70 9.44 16.92
C LEU A 806 18.91 10.71 17.25
N ARG A 807 18.40 10.84 18.47
CA ARG A 807 17.67 12.04 18.93
C ARG A 807 18.52 13.31 18.77
N THR A 808 19.77 13.27 19.23
CA THR A 808 20.73 14.39 19.05
C THR A 808 21.02 14.66 17.57
N LYS A 809 21.21 13.61 16.77
CA LYS A 809 21.44 13.74 15.33
C LYS A 809 20.25 14.42 14.62
N ILE A 810 19.00 14.06 14.95
CA ILE A 810 17.80 14.69 14.41
C ILE A 810 17.78 16.18 14.76
N GLN A 811 18.06 16.54 16.02
CA GLN A 811 18.09 17.92 16.48
C GLN A 811 19.14 18.76 15.74
N ASP A 812 20.38 18.27 15.69
CA ASP A 812 21.51 18.99 15.11
C ASP A 812 21.34 19.15 13.59
N LEU A 813 20.81 18.11 12.94
CA LEU A 813 20.50 18.13 11.51
C LEU A 813 19.39 19.15 11.22
N TRP A 814 18.29 19.12 11.96
CA TRP A 814 17.18 20.06 11.77
C TRP A 814 17.61 21.51 11.97
N ASN A 815 18.36 21.80 13.04
CA ASN A 815 18.89 23.14 13.29
C ASN A 815 19.83 23.63 12.18
N SER A 816 20.61 22.71 11.60
CA SER A 816 21.51 23.03 10.49
C SER A 816 20.74 23.30 9.19
N LEU A 817 19.69 22.55 8.91
CA LEU A 817 18.82 22.79 7.75
C LEU A 817 18.13 24.14 7.82
N LEU A 818 17.57 24.51 8.98
CA LEU A 818 16.94 25.81 9.20
C LEU A 818 17.90 26.99 8.99
N SER A 819 19.21 26.76 9.10
CA SER A 819 20.23 27.77 8.82
C SER A 819 20.57 27.91 7.33
N GLU A 820 20.16 26.96 6.48
CA GLU A 820 20.55 26.85 5.05
C GLU A 820 19.40 27.10 4.06
N ASN A 821 18.40 27.91 4.44
CA ASN A 821 17.16 28.16 3.68
C ASN A 821 17.36 28.67 2.23
N PHE A 822 18.50 29.26 1.90
CA PHE A 822 18.72 29.86 0.58
C PHE A 822 18.70 28.82 -0.55
N VAL A 823 19.43 27.71 -0.39
CA VAL A 823 19.70 26.76 -1.49
C VAL A 823 18.44 26.00 -1.89
N PHE A 824 17.54 25.72 -0.95
CA PHE A 824 16.33 24.92 -1.20
C PHE A 824 15.33 25.60 -2.13
N SER A 825 15.40 26.93 -2.31
CA SER A 825 14.52 27.68 -3.21
C SER A 825 14.83 27.45 -4.70
N PHE A 826 15.96 26.82 -5.02
CA PHE A 826 16.45 26.66 -6.38
C PHE A 826 16.24 25.25 -6.92
N LYS A 827 16.11 25.14 -8.24
CA LYS A 827 16.01 23.85 -8.93
C LYS A 827 17.33 23.09 -8.91
N ASN A 828 18.44 23.80 -9.12
CA ASN A 828 19.78 23.23 -9.16
C ASN A 828 20.84 24.32 -8.98
N THR A 829 22.11 23.92 -8.87
CA THR A 829 23.24 24.85 -8.67
C THR A 829 23.37 25.86 -9.81
N LEU A 830 23.02 25.52 -11.06
CA LEU A 830 23.09 26.49 -12.16
C LEU A 830 22.15 27.68 -11.92
N GLU A 831 20.96 27.44 -11.38
CA GLU A 831 20.04 28.50 -11.00
C GLU A 831 20.59 29.36 -9.86
N VAL A 832 21.25 28.74 -8.87
CA VAL A 832 21.97 29.44 -7.79
C VAL A 832 23.05 30.37 -8.34
N VAL A 833 23.90 29.86 -9.24
CA VAL A 833 24.99 30.64 -9.88
C VAL A 833 24.42 31.82 -10.65
N MET A 834 23.36 31.60 -11.43
CA MET A 834 22.73 32.67 -12.22
C MET A 834 22.08 33.72 -11.31
N TYR A 835 21.42 33.30 -10.24
CA TYR A 835 20.84 34.21 -9.26
C TYR A 835 21.91 35.07 -8.58
N ARG A 836 23.01 34.47 -8.10
CA ARG A 836 24.11 35.24 -7.48
C ARG A 836 24.74 36.24 -8.46
N LYS A 837 24.93 35.85 -9.73
CA LYS A 837 25.41 36.79 -10.77
C LYS A 837 24.45 37.96 -10.96
N LEU A 838 23.15 37.68 -11.01
CA LEU A 838 22.12 38.71 -11.16
C LEU A 838 22.04 39.61 -9.92
N GLU A 839 22.20 39.05 -8.73
CA GLU A 839 22.28 39.79 -7.47
C GLU A 839 23.49 40.74 -7.44
N VAL A 840 24.66 40.29 -7.87
CA VAL A 840 25.87 41.14 -7.98
C VAL A 840 25.64 42.29 -8.95
N LEU A 841 25.03 42.04 -10.12
CA LEU A 841 24.69 43.07 -11.10
C LEU A 841 23.66 44.07 -10.55
N ALA A 842 22.61 43.58 -9.88
CA ALA A 842 21.58 44.41 -9.28
C ALA A 842 22.14 45.27 -8.13
N ARG A 843 23.02 44.72 -7.29
CA ARG A 843 23.73 45.46 -6.24
C ARG A 843 24.62 46.54 -6.83
N LYS A 844 25.33 46.24 -7.94
CA LYS A 844 26.14 47.23 -8.66
C LYS A 844 25.26 48.38 -9.16
N GLN A 845 24.17 48.08 -9.87
CA GLN A 845 23.23 49.10 -10.35
C GLN A 845 22.62 49.92 -9.19
N THR A 846 22.25 49.28 -8.09
CA THR A 846 21.71 49.96 -6.91
C THR A 846 22.76 50.87 -6.26
N SER A 847 24.02 50.44 -6.23
CA SER A 847 25.14 51.26 -5.77
C SER A 847 25.37 52.47 -6.67
N ASP A 848 25.33 52.28 -7.98
CA ASP A 848 25.49 53.35 -8.98
C ASP A 848 24.33 54.36 -8.90
N LEU A 849 23.08 53.89 -8.73
CA LEU A 849 21.91 54.73 -8.48
C LEU A 849 22.06 55.52 -7.18
N ARG A 850 22.51 54.87 -6.09
CA ARG A 850 22.71 55.52 -4.79
C ARG A 850 23.84 56.56 -4.84
N SER A 851 24.91 56.34 -5.58
CA SER A 851 25.95 57.36 -5.78
C SER A 851 25.40 58.54 -6.56
N ASN A 852 24.66 58.30 -7.65
CA ASN A 852 24.09 59.37 -8.46
C ASN A 852 23.07 60.21 -7.69
N MET A 853 22.20 59.58 -6.88
CA MET A 853 21.27 60.30 -6.01
C MET A 853 22.00 61.13 -4.94
N LYS A 854 23.12 60.64 -4.38
CA LYS A 854 23.94 61.42 -3.45
C LYS A 854 24.58 62.64 -4.12
N THR A 855 25.03 62.51 -5.36
CA THR A 855 25.57 63.63 -6.13
C THR A 855 24.47 64.66 -6.42
N GLU A 856 23.25 64.21 -6.74
CA GLU A 856 22.09 65.07 -6.93
C GLU A 856 21.67 65.81 -5.65
N ASP A 857 21.60 65.11 -4.50
CA ASP A 857 21.32 65.71 -3.19
C ASP A 857 22.40 66.74 -2.79
N GLN A 858 23.68 66.46 -3.10
CA GLN A 858 24.77 67.41 -2.88
C GLN A 858 24.63 68.65 -3.76
N LEU A 859 24.30 68.49 -5.05
CA LEU A 859 24.05 69.60 -5.96
C LEU A 859 22.84 70.43 -5.52
N LEU A 860 21.74 69.80 -5.08
CA LEU A 860 20.56 70.47 -4.54
C LEU A 860 20.92 71.29 -3.28
N SER A 861 21.67 70.71 -2.33
CA SER A 861 22.11 71.42 -1.11
C SER A 861 23.07 72.59 -1.38
N MET A 862 23.91 72.48 -2.43
CA MET A 862 24.77 73.58 -2.88
C MET A 862 23.97 74.71 -3.53
N THR A 863 22.87 74.37 -4.19
CA THR A 863 21.95 75.34 -4.82
C THR A 863 21.11 76.07 -3.75
N GLU A 864 20.66 75.36 -2.71
CA GLU A 864 19.91 75.93 -1.59
C GLU A 864 20.76 76.80 -0.65
N SER A 865 22.06 76.48 -0.51
CA SER A 865 23.00 77.24 0.35
C SER A 865 23.57 78.51 -0.31
N GLY A 866 23.17 78.83 -1.54
CA GLY A 866 23.47 80.11 -2.19
C GLY A 866 24.95 80.38 -2.48
N LYS A 867 25.80 79.35 -2.56
CA LYS A 867 27.21 79.48 -2.96
C LYS A 867 27.35 79.30 -4.47
N HIS A 868 27.11 80.37 -5.22
CA HIS A 868 27.51 80.44 -6.63
C HIS A 868 28.98 80.90 -6.71
N ASP A 869 29.91 79.94 -6.76
CA ASP A 869 31.24 80.18 -7.30
C ASP A 869 31.36 79.52 -8.68
N GLU A 870 31.97 80.22 -9.64
CA GLU A 870 32.15 79.85 -11.06
C GLU A 870 32.92 78.52 -11.30
N ALA A 871 33.28 77.79 -10.25
CA ALA A 871 33.91 76.48 -10.33
C ALA A 871 32.94 75.31 -10.61
N GLY A 872 31.63 75.51 -10.46
CA GLY A 872 30.63 74.44 -10.58
C GLY A 872 30.43 73.87 -12.00
N VAL A 873 30.69 74.65 -13.05
CA VAL A 873 30.45 74.22 -14.44
C VAL A 873 31.55 73.28 -14.94
N SER A 874 32.77 73.36 -14.39
CA SER A 874 33.87 72.49 -14.80
C SER A 874 33.77 71.07 -14.22
N TYR A 875 33.06 70.88 -13.10
CA TYR A 875 32.89 69.57 -12.48
C TYR A 875 31.82 68.72 -13.21
N LEU A 876 30.78 69.37 -13.73
CA LEU A 876 29.66 68.73 -14.43
C LEU A 876 30.05 68.05 -15.76
N TYR A 877 31.15 68.47 -16.40
CA TYR A 877 31.64 67.89 -17.66
C TYR A 877 32.61 66.70 -17.48
N GLN A 878 33.11 66.45 -16.27
CA GLN A 878 34.05 65.34 -16.03
C GLN A 878 33.38 64.04 -15.58
N GLU A 879 32.17 64.07 -15.01
CA GLU A 879 31.47 62.86 -14.54
C GLU A 879 30.47 62.26 -15.54
N THR A 880 30.28 62.85 -16.73
CA THR A 880 29.31 62.40 -17.74
C THR A 880 29.90 61.59 -18.90
N ASN A 881 31.14 61.09 -18.79
CA ASN A 881 31.78 60.21 -19.79
C ASN A 881 32.16 58.84 -19.24
#